data_AF-R7EW71-F1
#
_entry.id   AF-R7EW71-F1
#
_cell.length_a   1.000
_cell.length_b   1.000
_cell.length_c   1.000
_cell.angle_alpha   90.00
_cell.angle_beta   90.00
_cell.angle_gamma   90.00
#
_symmetry.space_group_name_H-M   'P 1'
#
loop_
_entity.id
_entity.type
_entity.pdbx_description
1 polymer ?
#
loop_
_entity_poly.entity_id
_entity_poly.type
_entity_poly.pdbx_seq_one_letter_code
_entity_poly.pdbx_strand_id
1 'polypeptide(L)'
;MKVRVKRSVADSLLKQGLNLFFFSLNDGTGWCAESPAFTHLLPAEFIKHNYYNSALCMLRRVDDSDIYELEEFDEYNPEHVGTLLNMHYILVGERKLRFGFRELVWVLNNCDFVPMPVMQCMKEMSPEKRQFFISEFKHYAPMLSLPRQRAVSTLIDFFGEVFEPYLPDELRNAMKIIAPLYEPENDDRNIFTLTNVAIISFSENVGNVAAKGDFGNEFLKISRWLADDSFLLGNFKTLLRILRICLPSLQLKLLLRYFYAVSKHQTDFDLQVIEAFSRNRYNCWGEWYQCITDPTGPLNITLPLFCANFLAYMNHQRQRFLSEGEMLTLAYSLCNPRNPTLFFDNGSLLPVCNGGVRADKNFSGFVAYTFLLQLNDAVIASAEGIKSLAIRFLDLWTSKDADGKGWVMRHIPEVRWQIINLFMRSQITFCDLMFAAEDNILDDPEALRLRLLIYFDKFLIRRYSANKRYFYYEQQRVFPHDMETLMAAVLKRSFIVVRPRRNVCFGNDVLGFRLSRGKEIDDKTLARWENQWLLSRIIERLKEVTSCSPQAGNIFFVPYSRKMLLQIKEIFRVPCLGPDFPDSKLCSSVFTCSDDAEDYDICSPMEVDSNASLPHFFRCAKGVCFRSAYHLQDTFHTSEWEHYNLLHCLEIAGRPMLSETPAGLMPKKSISELSQALNQLLNHHQRFICPHCGQLLMAESNARVRCSNPLCKFRKKF
;
A
#
# COMPACT_ATOMS: atom_id res chain seq x y z
N MET A 1 30.16 -6.74 -27.85
CA MET A 1 29.63 -5.37 -27.58
C MET A 1 30.80 -4.38 -27.65
N LYS A 2 30.60 -3.11 -28.07
CA LYS A 2 31.67 -2.08 -28.10
C LYS A 2 31.10 -0.72 -27.68
N VAL A 3 31.21 -0.37 -26.41
CA VAL A 3 30.76 0.93 -25.86
C VAL A 3 31.96 1.79 -25.53
N ARG A 4 32.00 3.04 -26.02
CA ARG A 4 33.11 3.96 -25.79
C ARG A 4 33.04 4.59 -24.39
N VAL A 5 34.15 4.54 -23.65
CA VAL A 5 34.26 5.06 -22.28
C VAL A 5 35.19 6.27 -22.22
N LYS A 6 34.81 7.28 -21.42
CA LYS A 6 35.67 8.46 -21.17
C LYS A 6 36.99 8.03 -20.52
N ARG A 7 38.12 8.41 -21.14
CA ARG A 7 39.50 8.14 -20.69
C ARG A 7 39.74 8.40 -19.20
N SER A 8 39.29 9.54 -18.68
CA SER A 8 39.49 9.89 -17.26
C SER A 8 38.78 8.96 -16.26
N VAL A 9 37.69 8.30 -16.67
CA VAL A 9 36.96 7.32 -15.88
C VAL A 9 37.66 5.96 -15.99
N ALA A 10 37.99 5.53 -17.22
CA ALA A 10 38.71 4.30 -17.50
C ALA A 10 40.09 4.23 -16.80
N ASP A 11 40.91 5.27 -16.95
CA ASP A 11 42.23 5.37 -16.33
C ASP A 11 42.13 5.31 -14.79
N SER A 12 41.06 5.86 -14.21
CA SER A 12 40.84 5.81 -12.76
C SER A 12 40.51 4.40 -12.27
N LEU A 13 39.80 3.61 -13.06
CA LEU A 13 39.37 2.26 -12.73
C LEU A 13 40.48 1.24 -12.94
N LEU A 14 41.23 1.36 -14.04
CA LEU A 14 42.42 0.57 -14.30
C LEU A 14 43.47 0.77 -13.19
N LYS A 15 43.68 2.01 -12.72
CA LYS A 15 44.53 2.30 -11.54
C LYS A 15 44.05 1.65 -10.25
N GLN A 16 42.76 1.32 -10.15
CA GLN A 16 42.20 0.61 -9.00
C GLN A 16 42.35 -0.92 -9.12
N GLY A 17 42.80 -1.43 -10.27
CA GLY A 17 42.78 -2.86 -10.60
C GLY A 17 41.38 -3.37 -10.93
N LEU A 18 40.44 -2.47 -11.27
CA LEU A 18 39.05 -2.80 -11.59
C LEU A 18 38.86 -2.76 -13.09
N ASN A 19 38.89 -3.93 -13.71
CA ASN A 19 38.83 -4.09 -15.16
C ASN A 19 37.52 -4.75 -15.63
N LEU A 20 36.73 -5.30 -14.70
CA LEU A 20 35.48 -6.00 -14.97
C LEU A 20 34.31 -5.30 -14.27
N PHE A 21 33.16 -5.22 -14.96
CA PHE A 21 31.96 -4.53 -14.52
C PHE A 21 30.70 -5.30 -14.90
N PHE A 22 29.69 -5.25 -14.04
CA PHE A 22 28.38 -5.80 -14.35
C PHE A 22 27.44 -4.75 -14.97
N PHE A 23 26.59 -5.22 -15.88
CA PHE A 23 25.47 -4.50 -16.48
C PHE A 23 24.19 -5.30 -16.24
N SER A 24 23.09 -4.66 -15.85
CA SER A 24 21.81 -5.32 -15.60
C SER A 24 20.66 -4.74 -16.41
N LEU A 25 19.64 -5.55 -16.69
CA LEU A 25 18.44 -5.14 -17.42
C LEU A 25 17.48 -4.44 -16.45
N ASN A 26 17.03 -3.21 -16.77
CA ASN A 26 16.04 -2.49 -15.96
C ASN A 26 14.65 -2.68 -16.59
N ASP A 27 13.64 -2.99 -15.78
CA ASP A 27 12.27 -3.39 -16.15
C ASP A 27 11.64 -2.53 -17.27
N GLY A 28 11.95 -2.84 -18.52
CA GLY A 28 11.39 -2.22 -19.72
C GLY A 28 12.08 -0.96 -20.26
N THR A 29 13.14 -0.42 -19.62
CA THR A 29 13.77 0.86 -20.04
C THR A 29 15.21 0.73 -20.55
N GLY A 30 15.79 -0.47 -20.58
CA GLY A 30 17.13 -0.75 -21.12
C GLY A 30 18.16 -1.17 -20.05
N TRP A 31 19.40 -1.40 -20.49
CA TRP A 31 20.50 -1.86 -19.62
C TRP A 31 21.10 -0.71 -18.79
N CYS A 32 21.40 -0.97 -17.52
CA CYS A 32 22.04 -0.06 -16.57
C CYS A 32 23.35 -0.64 -16.02
N ALA A 33 24.39 0.17 -15.91
CA ALA A 33 25.68 -0.24 -15.33
C ALA A 33 25.71 -0.08 -13.82
N GLU A 34 26.50 -0.90 -13.09
CA GLU A 34 26.70 -0.73 -11.64
C GLU A 34 27.41 0.59 -11.26
N SER A 35 28.04 1.26 -12.23
CA SER A 35 28.72 2.53 -12.02
C SER A 35 27.97 3.68 -12.71
N PRO A 36 27.52 4.72 -11.95
CA PRO A 36 26.80 5.87 -12.49
C PRO A 36 27.53 6.62 -13.61
N ALA A 37 28.85 6.46 -13.70
CA ALA A 37 29.65 7.11 -14.74
C ALA A 37 29.44 6.50 -16.15
N PHE A 38 28.85 5.29 -16.24
CA PHE A 38 28.69 4.54 -17.48
C PHE A 38 27.26 4.50 -18.00
N THR A 39 26.26 4.81 -17.17
CA THR A 39 24.85 4.83 -17.57
C THR A 39 24.57 5.82 -18.71
N HIS A 40 25.27 6.96 -18.75
CA HIS A 40 25.14 7.97 -19.81
C HIS A 40 25.83 7.63 -21.14
N LEU A 41 26.56 6.51 -21.21
CA LEU A 41 27.37 6.13 -22.38
C LEU A 41 26.73 4.99 -23.19
N LEU A 42 25.56 4.50 -22.78
CA LEU A 42 24.86 3.41 -23.44
C LEU A 42 23.80 3.96 -24.42
N PRO A 43 23.83 3.61 -25.72
CA PRO A 43 22.69 3.80 -26.62
C PRO A 43 21.44 3.00 -26.17
N ALA A 44 20.25 3.52 -26.47
CA ALA A 44 18.95 2.95 -26.05
C ALA A 44 18.60 1.59 -26.70
N GLU A 45 19.39 1.15 -27.69
CA GLU A 45 19.18 -0.08 -28.43
C GLU A 45 20.33 -1.06 -28.11
N PHE A 46 20.14 -1.91 -27.10
CA PHE A 46 21.11 -2.96 -26.75
C PHE A 46 20.56 -4.38 -26.96
N ILE A 47 21.47 -5.24 -27.41
CA ILE A 47 21.29 -6.46 -28.22
C ILE A 47 20.62 -7.64 -27.49
N LYS A 48 19.98 -8.46 -28.35
CA LYS A 48 19.35 -9.77 -28.19
C LYS A 48 20.19 -10.84 -27.48
N HIS A 49 19.45 -11.67 -26.74
CA HIS A 49 19.75 -13.05 -26.32
C HIS A 49 20.85 -13.18 -25.26
N ASN A 50 20.42 -13.19 -23.99
CA ASN A 50 20.91 -14.12 -22.98
C ASN A 50 19.90 -14.18 -21.82
N TYR A 51 19.73 -15.36 -21.23
CA TYR A 51 18.70 -15.70 -20.22
C TYR A 51 18.94 -15.08 -18.82
N TYR A 52 19.80 -14.08 -18.70
CA TYR A 52 20.25 -13.53 -17.43
C TYR A 52 19.99 -12.02 -17.32
N ASN A 53 19.54 -11.58 -16.14
CA ASN A 53 19.31 -10.18 -15.83
C ASN A 53 20.61 -9.36 -15.67
N SER A 54 21.79 -9.98 -15.76
CA SER A 54 23.11 -9.33 -15.63
C SER A 54 24.17 -9.93 -16.58
N ALA A 55 25.05 -9.10 -17.11
CA ALA A 55 26.20 -9.48 -17.94
C ALA A 55 27.51 -8.87 -17.38
N LEU A 56 28.61 -9.64 -17.41
CA LEU A 56 29.94 -9.17 -17.01
C LEU A 56 30.70 -8.67 -18.25
N CYS A 57 31.30 -7.50 -18.19
CA CYS A 57 32.07 -6.92 -19.29
C CYS A 57 33.46 -6.47 -18.82
N MET A 58 34.45 -6.63 -19.71
CA MET A 58 35.81 -6.18 -19.55
C MET A 58 36.03 -4.82 -20.22
N LEU A 59 36.75 -3.94 -19.53
CA LEU A 59 37.20 -2.67 -20.08
C LEU A 59 38.54 -2.86 -20.82
N ARG A 60 38.54 -2.61 -22.12
CA ARG A 60 39.70 -2.76 -23.00
C ARG A 60 40.08 -1.43 -23.63
N ARG A 61 41.38 -1.17 -23.80
CA ARG A 61 41.87 -0.03 -24.58
C ARG A 61 41.96 -0.41 -26.06
N VAL A 62 41.42 0.42 -26.95
CA VAL A 62 41.45 0.18 -28.39
C VAL A 62 42.72 0.81 -28.97
N ASP A 63 43.73 0.02 -29.26
CA ASP A 63 44.98 0.43 -29.91
C ASP A 63 45.64 1.69 -29.28
N ASP A 64 46.53 2.37 -30.02
CA ASP A 64 47.15 3.66 -29.63
C ASP A 64 46.14 4.83 -29.53
N SER A 65 44.84 4.55 -29.52
CA SER A 65 43.81 5.56 -29.36
C SER A 65 43.55 5.89 -27.88
N ASP A 66 42.92 7.03 -27.66
CA ASP A 66 42.43 7.48 -26.34
C ASP A 66 41.04 6.91 -26.00
N ILE A 67 40.60 5.87 -26.71
CA ILE A 67 39.27 5.29 -26.64
C ILE A 67 39.34 3.94 -25.90
N TYR A 68 38.47 3.79 -24.91
CA TYR A 68 38.23 2.53 -24.20
C TYR A 68 36.92 1.91 -24.68
N GLU A 69 36.92 0.60 -24.90
CA GLU A 69 35.75 -0.20 -25.26
C GLU A 69 35.38 -1.17 -24.13
N LEU A 70 34.09 -1.45 -24.01
CA LEU A 70 33.58 -2.55 -23.17
C LEU A 70 33.30 -3.77 -24.04
N GLU A 71 33.98 -4.87 -23.71
CA GLU A 71 33.85 -6.18 -24.33
C GLU A 71 33.14 -7.14 -23.36
N GLU A 72 32.25 -8.01 -23.84
CA GLU A 72 31.59 -8.99 -22.95
C GLU A 72 32.63 -10.01 -22.47
N PHE A 73 32.50 -10.49 -21.23
CA PHE A 73 33.41 -11.50 -20.69
C PHE A 73 33.32 -12.78 -21.53
N ASP A 74 34.47 -13.41 -21.74
CA ASP A 74 34.62 -14.61 -22.57
C ASP A 74 35.50 -15.59 -21.80
N GLU A 75 34.89 -16.65 -21.28
CA GLU A 75 35.53 -17.71 -20.53
C GLU A 75 36.58 -18.48 -21.33
N TYR A 76 36.53 -18.44 -22.66
CA TYR A 76 37.49 -19.12 -23.55
C TYR A 76 38.72 -18.25 -23.83
N ASN A 77 38.67 -16.95 -23.54
CA ASN A 77 39.76 -16.01 -23.77
C ASN A 77 40.71 -15.92 -22.56
N PRO A 78 41.99 -16.35 -22.67
CA PRO A 78 42.97 -16.27 -21.58
C PRO A 78 43.23 -14.85 -21.06
N GLU A 79 43.06 -13.81 -21.88
CA GLU A 79 43.22 -12.42 -21.44
C GLU A 79 42.10 -12.01 -20.47
N HIS A 80 40.86 -12.41 -20.78
CA HIS A 80 39.69 -12.15 -19.94
C HIS A 80 39.82 -12.90 -18.61
N VAL A 81 40.16 -14.20 -18.68
CA VAL A 81 40.37 -15.05 -17.51
C VAL A 81 41.55 -14.54 -16.67
N GLY A 82 42.68 -14.18 -17.27
CA GLY A 82 43.82 -13.61 -16.58
C GLY A 82 43.47 -12.31 -15.86
N THR A 83 42.64 -11.48 -16.48
CA THR A 83 42.12 -10.23 -15.88
C THR A 83 41.21 -10.52 -14.68
N LEU A 84 40.30 -11.49 -14.79
CA LEU A 84 39.44 -11.94 -13.69
C LEU A 84 40.26 -12.42 -12.50
N LEU A 85 41.23 -13.30 -12.74
CA LEU A 85 42.09 -13.84 -11.68
C LEU A 85 42.90 -12.72 -11.02
N ASN A 86 43.58 -11.87 -11.81
CA ASN A 86 44.34 -10.77 -11.25
C ASN A 86 43.47 -9.82 -10.41
N MET A 87 42.26 -9.51 -10.87
CA MET A 87 41.32 -8.71 -10.09
C MET A 87 40.94 -9.41 -8.79
N HIS A 88 40.60 -10.71 -8.82
CA HIS A 88 40.28 -11.50 -7.63
C HIS A 88 41.44 -11.52 -6.62
N TYR A 89 42.67 -11.71 -7.08
CA TYR A 89 43.86 -11.68 -6.23
C TYR A 89 44.04 -10.33 -5.53
N ILE A 90 43.89 -9.22 -6.26
CA ILE A 90 43.98 -7.87 -5.69
C ILE A 90 42.87 -7.65 -4.66
N LEU A 91 41.63 -8.02 -4.98
CA LEU A 91 40.48 -7.75 -4.13
C LEU A 91 40.46 -8.63 -2.87
N VAL A 92 40.70 -9.93 -3.01
CA VAL A 92 40.59 -10.90 -1.92
C VAL A 92 41.95 -11.15 -1.26
N GLY A 93 43.00 -11.42 -2.03
CA GLY A 93 44.33 -11.74 -1.52
C GLY A 93 45.02 -10.55 -0.87
N GLU A 94 45.13 -9.43 -1.59
CA GLU A 94 45.85 -8.25 -1.11
C GLU A 94 44.97 -7.35 -0.23
N ARG A 95 43.78 -6.97 -0.71
CA ARG A 95 42.93 -5.97 -0.03
C ARG A 95 41.93 -6.57 0.95
N LYS A 96 41.72 -7.89 0.94
CA LYS A 96 40.78 -8.62 1.82
C LYS A 96 39.39 -7.97 1.84
N LEU A 97 38.92 -7.53 0.68
CA LEU A 97 37.62 -6.87 0.53
C LEU A 97 36.51 -7.92 0.61
N ARG A 98 35.54 -7.66 1.47
CA ARG A 98 34.28 -8.42 1.47
C ARG A 98 33.59 -8.26 0.12
N PHE A 99 33.01 -9.34 -0.39
CA PHE A 99 32.49 -9.44 -1.76
C PHE A 99 33.56 -9.28 -2.87
N GLY A 100 34.85 -9.27 -2.54
CA GLY A 100 35.93 -9.27 -3.55
C GLY A 100 35.91 -10.48 -4.48
N PHE A 101 35.25 -11.57 -4.05
CA PHE A 101 35.07 -12.82 -4.79
C PHE A 101 33.91 -12.81 -5.78
N ARG A 102 33.10 -11.74 -5.82
CA ARG A 102 31.82 -11.69 -6.54
C ARG A 102 31.97 -12.11 -8.00
N GLU A 103 32.91 -11.50 -8.73
CA GLU A 103 33.09 -11.75 -10.16
C GLU A 103 33.57 -13.18 -10.42
N LEU A 104 34.50 -13.71 -9.61
CA LEU A 104 34.97 -15.09 -9.77
C LEU A 104 33.83 -16.10 -9.54
N VAL A 105 33.11 -15.93 -8.44
CA VAL A 105 31.99 -16.81 -8.05
C VAL A 105 30.86 -16.75 -9.09
N TRP A 106 30.56 -15.57 -9.62
CA TRP A 106 29.57 -15.42 -10.69
C TRP A 106 30.00 -16.13 -11.98
N VAL A 107 31.25 -15.95 -12.42
CA VAL A 107 31.78 -16.63 -13.63
C VAL A 107 31.76 -18.15 -13.46
N LEU A 108 32.19 -18.64 -12.29
CA LEU A 108 32.18 -20.08 -11.98
C LEU A 108 30.78 -20.71 -12.08
N ASN A 109 29.71 -19.94 -11.82
CA ASN A 109 28.34 -20.44 -11.82
C ASN A 109 27.52 -20.09 -13.07
N ASN A 110 27.79 -18.98 -13.75
CA ASN A 110 26.94 -18.50 -14.85
C ASN A 110 27.58 -18.66 -16.23
N CYS A 111 28.91 -18.78 -16.32
CA CYS A 111 29.62 -19.09 -17.56
C CYS A 111 29.86 -20.61 -17.69
N ASP A 112 30.24 -21.04 -18.89
CA ASP A 112 30.72 -22.40 -19.11
C ASP A 112 32.14 -22.50 -18.52
N PHE A 113 32.27 -23.02 -17.31
CA PHE A 113 33.58 -23.07 -16.66
C PHE A 113 34.52 -24.04 -17.39
N VAL A 114 35.44 -23.47 -18.18
CA VAL A 114 36.47 -24.22 -18.92
C VAL A 114 37.81 -24.17 -18.17
N PRO A 115 38.38 -25.31 -17.75
CA PRO A 115 39.65 -25.31 -17.00
C PRO A 115 40.86 -24.82 -17.78
N MET A 116 40.89 -25.01 -19.11
CA MET A 116 42.08 -24.80 -19.94
C MET A 116 42.63 -23.36 -19.91
N PRO A 117 41.84 -22.30 -20.16
CA PRO A 117 42.33 -20.91 -20.04
C PRO A 117 42.82 -20.58 -18.63
N VAL A 118 42.14 -21.08 -17.59
CA VAL A 118 42.55 -20.89 -16.19
C VAL A 118 43.89 -21.54 -15.91
N MET A 119 44.10 -22.77 -16.39
CA MET A 119 45.39 -23.48 -16.29
C MET A 119 46.52 -22.69 -16.95
N GLN A 120 46.28 -22.13 -18.14
CA GLN A 120 47.28 -21.31 -18.85
C GLN A 120 47.69 -20.10 -18.02
N CYS A 121 46.72 -19.32 -17.53
CA CYS A 121 47.01 -18.16 -16.69
C CYS A 121 47.75 -18.55 -15.39
N MET A 122 47.32 -19.61 -14.70
CA MET A 122 47.92 -20.04 -13.44
C MET A 122 49.33 -20.63 -13.58
N LYS A 123 49.70 -21.14 -14.77
CA LYS A 123 51.08 -21.57 -15.06
C LYS A 123 52.06 -20.41 -15.03
N GLU A 124 51.64 -19.25 -15.51
CA GLU A 124 52.47 -18.04 -15.59
C GLU A 124 52.58 -17.31 -14.25
N MET A 125 51.75 -17.65 -13.27
CA MET A 125 51.74 -17.06 -11.94
C MET A 125 52.85 -17.60 -11.04
N SER A 126 53.26 -16.78 -10.06
CA SER A 126 54.18 -17.21 -8.99
C SER A 126 53.58 -18.38 -8.17
N PRO A 127 54.41 -19.24 -7.55
CA PRO A 127 53.93 -20.36 -6.73
C PRO A 127 52.96 -19.93 -5.63
N GLU A 128 53.21 -18.78 -4.99
CA GLU A 128 52.36 -18.20 -3.95
C GLU A 128 50.96 -17.84 -4.47
N LYS A 129 50.89 -17.14 -5.61
CA LYS A 129 49.63 -16.78 -6.27
C LYS A 129 48.86 -18.02 -6.71
N ARG A 130 49.58 -19.02 -7.24
CA ARG A 130 48.99 -20.29 -7.65
C ARG A 130 48.35 -21.02 -6.46
N GLN A 131 49.05 -21.11 -5.33
CA GLN A 131 48.52 -21.75 -4.13
C GLN A 131 47.30 -21.02 -3.58
N PHE A 132 47.31 -19.69 -3.63
CA PHE A 132 46.14 -18.87 -3.30
C PHE A 132 44.93 -19.28 -4.17
N PHE A 133 45.05 -19.35 -5.50
CA PHE A 133 43.93 -19.74 -6.35
C PHE A 133 43.49 -21.19 -6.16
N ILE A 134 44.41 -22.13 -5.94
CA ILE A 134 44.05 -23.52 -5.59
C ILE A 134 43.16 -23.52 -4.34
N SER A 135 43.52 -22.76 -3.31
CA SER A 135 42.70 -22.65 -2.09
C SER A 135 41.33 -22.01 -2.35
N GLU A 136 41.27 -20.96 -3.17
CA GLU A 136 40.02 -20.27 -3.52
C GLU A 136 39.09 -21.17 -4.35
N PHE A 137 39.59 -21.87 -5.36
CA PHE A 137 38.79 -22.79 -6.17
C PHE A 137 38.24 -23.94 -5.32
N LYS A 138 39.06 -24.55 -4.45
CA LYS A 138 38.58 -25.55 -3.48
C LYS A 138 37.52 -24.97 -2.54
N HIS A 139 37.63 -23.69 -2.17
CA HIS A 139 36.70 -23.03 -1.26
C HIS A 139 35.32 -22.79 -1.89
N TYR A 140 35.27 -22.34 -3.15
CA TYR A 140 34.02 -21.99 -3.83
C TYR A 140 33.38 -23.18 -4.57
N ALA A 141 34.16 -24.19 -4.98
CA ALA A 141 33.66 -25.33 -5.75
C ALA A 141 32.42 -26.02 -5.13
N PRO A 142 32.32 -26.26 -3.80
CA PRO A 142 31.15 -26.92 -3.20
C PRO A 142 29.81 -26.22 -3.45
N MET A 143 29.80 -24.95 -3.85
CA MET A 143 28.58 -24.22 -4.17
C MET A 143 28.07 -24.51 -5.59
N LEU A 144 28.93 -25.03 -6.48
CA LEU A 144 28.66 -25.24 -7.91
C LEU A 144 27.92 -26.56 -8.16
N SER A 145 27.43 -26.74 -9.40
CA SER A 145 26.91 -28.03 -9.87
C SER A 145 27.99 -29.11 -9.88
N LEU A 146 27.60 -30.37 -9.76
CA LEU A 146 28.56 -31.48 -9.72
C LEU A 146 29.43 -31.57 -11.01
N PRO A 147 28.91 -31.34 -12.23
CA PRO A 147 29.74 -31.23 -13.43
C PRO A 147 30.83 -30.17 -13.32
N ARG A 148 30.49 -28.98 -12.80
CA ARG A 148 31.45 -27.87 -12.62
C ARG A 148 32.46 -28.14 -11.52
N GLN A 149 32.07 -28.82 -10.45
CA GLN A 149 33.01 -29.27 -9.41
C GLN A 149 34.05 -30.25 -9.99
N ARG A 150 33.66 -31.12 -10.93
CA ARG A 150 34.62 -31.99 -11.64
C ARG A 150 35.56 -31.21 -12.54
N ALA A 151 35.06 -30.17 -13.22
CA ALA A 151 35.94 -29.28 -13.98
C ALA A 151 36.96 -28.58 -13.07
N VAL A 152 36.56 -28.18 -11.86
CA VAL A 152 37.51 -27.67 -10.83
C VAL A 152 38.47 -28.77 -10.38
N SER A 153 38.02 -30.01 -10.15
CA SER A 153 38.90 -31.15 -9.84
C SER A 153 40.00 -31.28 -10.89
N THR A 154 39.65 -31.29 -12.17
CA THR A 154 40.62 -31.35 -13.28
C THR A 154 41.64 -30.21 -13.24
N LEU A 155 41.20 -28.98 -12.91
CA LEU A 155 42.09 -27.83 -12.71
C LEU A 155 43.07 -28.04 -11.56
N ILE A 156 42.58 -28.54 -10.43
CA ILE A 156 43.37 -28.75 -9.22
C ILE A 156 44.37 -29.90 -9.40
N ASP A 157 43.92 -31.01 -9.99
CA ASP A 157 44.74 -32.20 -10.30
C ASP A 157 45.90 -31.85 -11.25
N PHE A 158 45.66 -30.94 -12.21
CA PHE A 158 46.69 -30.43 -13.12
C PHE A 158 47.87 -29.79 -12.39
N PHE A 159 47.63 -29.19 -11.21
CA PHE A 159 48.68 -28.58 -10.38
C PHE A 159 49.20 -29.50 -9.26
N GLY A 160 48.87 -30.80 -9.30
CA GLY A 160 49.38 -31.81 -8.37
C GLY A 160 48.68 -31.81 -7.01
N GLU A 161 47.53 -31.17 -6.90
CA GLU A 161 46.69 -31.11 -5.71
C GLU A 161 45.45 -31.97 -5.90
N VAL A 162 44.75 -32.33 -4.82
CA VAL A 162 43.52 -33.14 -4.91
C VAL A 162 42.32 -32.33 -4.42
N PHE A 163 41.21 -32.43 -5.15
CA PHE A 163 39.89 -31.92 -4.74
C PHE A 163 38.82 -32.97 -5.06
N GLU A 164 38.08 -33.40 -4.05
CA GLU A 164 36.96 -34.34 -4.23
C GLU A 164 35.66 -33.55 -4.41
N PRO A 165 34.95 -33.70 -5.55
CA PRO A 165 33.63 -33.11 -5.73
C PRO A 165 32.66 -33.55 -4.63
N TYR A 166 31.93 -32.60 -4.08
CA TYR A 166 31.04 -32.77 -2.94
C TYR A 166 29.59 -32.42 -3.29
N LEU A 167 28.70 -33.39 -3.07
CA LEU A 167 27.26 -33.19 -3.00
C LEU A 167 26.74 -33.96 -1.78
N PRO A 168 26.06 -33.31 -0.81
CA PRO A 168 25.57 -34.00 0.37
C PRO A 168 24.67 -35.18 0.01
N ASP A 169 24.93 -36.35 0.59
CA ASP A 169 24.14 -37.57 0.32
C ASP A 169 22.65 -37.38 0.67
N GLU A 170 22.37 -36.64 1.74
CA GLU A 170 21.00 -36.28 2.12
C GLU A 170 20.31 -35.48 1.00
N LEU A 171 20.99 -34.52 0.37
CA LEU A 171 20.41 -33.74 -0.72
C LEU A 171 20.25 -34.60 -1.98
N ARG A 172 21.26 -35.43 -2.30
CA ARG A 172 21.19 -36.38 -3.42
C ARG A 172 19.99 -37.32 -3.28
N ASN A 173 19.79 -37.87 -2.08
CA ASN A 173 18.67 -38.77 -1.77
C ASN A 173 17.33 -38.04 -1.83
N ALA A 174 17.23 -36.82 -1.32
CA ALA A 174 16.01 -36.01 -1.42
C ALA A 174 15.61 -35.79 -2.89
N MET A 175 16.58 -35.41 -3.72
CA MET A 175 16.35 -35.18 -5.14
C MET A 175 15.94 -36.44 -5.90
N LYS A 176 16.52 -37.61 -5.58
CA LYS A 176 16.09 -38.89 -6.16
C LYS A 176 14.66 -39.27 -5.77
N ILE A 177 14.22 -38.91 -4.56
CA ILE A 177 12.82 -39.13 -4.13
C ILE A 177 11.87 -38.23 -4.91
N ILE A 178 12.23 -36.95 -5.09
CA ILE A 178 11.41 -35.96 -5.81
C ILE A 178 11.38 -36.25 -7.31
N ALA A 179 12.53 -36.60 -7.89
CA ALA A 179 12.72 -36.89 -9.30
C ALA A 179 13.51 -38.21 -9.44
N PRO A 180 12.85 -39.36 -9.64
CA PRO A 180 13.52 -40.67 -9.72
C PRO A 180 14.58 -40.79 -10.83
N LEU A 181 14.46 -39.99 -11.89
CA LEU A 181 15.42 -39.92 -13.00
C LEU A 181 16.55 -38.89 -12.76
N TYR A 182 16.68 -38.36 -11.54
CA TYR A 182 17.73 -37.39 -11.21
C TYR A 182 19.11 -38.04 -11.24
N GLU A 183 19.93 -37.56 -12.18
CA GLU A 183 21.34 -37.90 -12.34
C GLU A 183 22.20 -36.66 -12.01
N PRO A 184 22.78 -36.59 -10.79
CA PRO A 184 23.65 -35.48 -10.37
C PRO A 184 24.78 -35.17 -11.34
N GLU A 185 25.26 -36.20 -12.05
CA GLU A 185 26.39 -36.12 -12.96
C GLU A 185 26.09 -35.35 -14.26
N ASN A 186 24.80 -35.18 -14.59
CA ASN A 186 24.31 -34.52 -15.81
C ASN A 186 23.44 -33.29 -15.49
N ASP A 187 23.41 -32.86 -14.22
CA ASP A 187 22.57 -31.75 -13.77
C ASP A 187 23.41 -30.49 -13.47
N ASP A 188 23.14 -29.42 -14.21
CA ASP A 188 23.83 -28.14 -14.07
C ASP A 188 23.28 -27.24 -12.95
N ARG A 189 22.25 -27.71 -12.21
CA ARG A 189 21.76 -26.99 -11.03
C ARG A 189 22.78 -27.06 -9.90
N ASN A 190 23.07 -25.89 -9.34
CA ASN A 190 23.96 -25.73 -8.21
C ASN A 190 23.30 -26.14 -6.87
N ILE A 191 24.08 -26.19 -5.78
CA ILE A 191 23.58 -26.66 -4.48
C ILE A 191 22.41 -25.81 -3.94
N PHE A 192 22.39 -24.52 -4.24
CA PHE A 192 21.33 -23.61 -3.80
C PHE A 192 20.01 -23.94 -4.51
N THR A 193 20.04 -24.08 -5.83
CA THR A 193 18.88 -24.46 -6.64
C THR A 193 18.36 -25.83 -6.23
N LEU A 194 19.24 -26.82 -6.08
CA LEU A 194 18.85 -28.17 -5.65
C LEU A 194 18.23 -28.15 -4.24
N THR A 195 18.80 -27.38 -3.30
CA THR A 195 18.24 -27.23 -1.94
C THR A 195 16.85 -26.60 -1.97
N ASN A 196 16.67 -25.53 -2.75
CA ASN A 196 15.38 -24.86 -2.86
C ASN A 196 14.33 -25.77 -3.50
N VAL A 197 14.68 -26.52 -4.55
CA VAL A 197 13.79 -27.54 -5.16
C VAL A 197 13.43 -28.61 -4.14
N ALA A 198 14.41 -29.11 -3.37
CA ALA A 198 14.17 -30.13 -2.36
C ALA A 198 13.17 -29.69 -1.28
N ILE A 199 13.17 -28.40 -0.92
CA ILE A 199 12.30 -27.85 0.12
C ILE A 199 10.95 -27.37 -0.44
N ILE A 200 10.92 -26.72 -1.61
CA ILE A 200 9.72 -26.05 -2.16
C ILE A 200 8.91 -27.00 -3.06
N SER A 201 9.56 -27.76 -3.95
CA SER A 201 8.83 -28.58 -4.93
C SER A 201 8.06 -29.74 -4.28
N PHE A 202 8.42 -30.12 -3.06
CA PHE A 202 7.66 -31.08 -2.27
C PHE A 202 6.46 -30.45 -1.54
N SER A 203 6.51 -29.15 -1.19
CA SER A 203 5.37 -28.44 -0.58
C SER A 203 4.26 -28.10 -1.59
N GLU A 204 4.57 -28.04 -2.88
CA GLU A 204 3.57 -27.81 -3.95
C GLU A 204 2.95 -29.12 -4.48
N ASN A 205 3.64 -30.26 -4.36
CA ASN A 205 3.20 -31.58 -4.84
C ASN A 205 2.73 -32.54 -3.73
N VAL A 206 2.36 -31.99 -2.57
CA VAL A 206 2.02 -32.71 -1.33
C VAL A 206 1.00 -33.83 -1.57
N GLY A 207 0.08 -33.67 -2.53
CA GLY A 207 -0.89 -34.70 -2.89
C GLY A 207 -0.31 -36.04 -3.38
N ASN A 208 0.87 -36.05 -4.01
CA ASN A 208 1.45 -37.27 -4.59
C ASN A 208 2.58 -37.90 -3.75
N VAL A 209 3.27 -37.12 -2.90
CA VAL A 209 4.44 -37.62 -2.16
C VAL A 209 4.16 -37.84 -0.68
N ALA A 210 3.21 -37.11 -0.07
CA ALA A 210 2.80 -37.36 1.32
C ALA A 210 2.11 -38.74 1.52
N ALA A 211 1.60 -39.34 0.44
CA ALA A 211 1.09 -40.70 0.44
C ALA A 211 2.19 -41.79 0.55
N LYS A 212 3.48 -41.43 0.51
CA LYS A 212 4.61 -42.37 0.44
C LYS A 212 5.61 -42.25 1.62
N GLY A 213 5.12 -42.20 2.85
CA GLY A 213 5.89 -42.64 4.03
C GLY A 213 6.78 -41.62 4.75
N ASP A 214 7.34 -42.06 5.88
CA ASP A 214 8.25 -41.30 6.74
C ASP A 214 9.63 -41.20 6.09
N PHE A 215 9.89 -40.10 5.41
CA PHE A 215 11.18 -39.86 4.79
C PHE A 215 12.16 -39.46 5.91
N GLY A 216 13.01 -40.38 6.35
CA GLY A 216 14.12 -40.09 7.28
C GLY A 216 15.09 -38.97 6.82
N ASN A 217 14.86 -38.39 5.64
CA ASN A 217 15.61 -37.30 5.01
C ASN A 217 15.24 -35.91 5.57
N GLU A 218 16.24 -35.15 6.00
CA GLU A 218 16.04 -33.86 6.67
C GLU A 218 15.48 -32.74 5.76
N PHE A 219 15.83 -32.70 4.46
CA PHE A 219 15.28 -31.69 3.54
C PHE A 219 13.78 -31.91 3.33
N LEU A 220 13.35 -33.16 3.18
CA LEU A 220 11.95 -33.53 3.01
C LEU A 220 11.14 -33.32 4.30
N LYS A 221 11.75 -33.53 5.47
CA LYS A 221 11.13 -33.18 6.76
C LYS A 221 10.86 -31.68 6.87
N ILE A 222 11.80 -30.83 6.44
CA ILE A 222 11.61 -29.37 6.43
C ILE A 222 10.51 -28.99 5.43
N SER A 223 10.49 -29.60 4.25
CA SER A 223 9.41 -29.37 3.28
C SER A 223 8.04 -29.75 3.85
N ARG A 224 7.92 -30.94 4.44
CA ARG A 224 6.70 -31.39 5.10
C ARG A 224 6.31 -30.47 6.25
N TRP A 225 7.27 -30.01 7.05
CA TRP A 225 7.02 -29.08 8.15
C TRP A 225 6.44 -27.74 7.67
N LEU A 226 6.86 -27.26 6.49
CA LEU A 226 6.29 -26.05 5.88
C LEU A 226 4.88 -26.27 5.34
N ALA A 227 4.54 -27.48 4.88
CA ALA A 227 3.24 -27.77 4.25
C ALA A 227 2.17 -28.34 5.20
N ASP A 228 2.59 -29.05 6.25
CA ASP A 228 1.72 -29.74 7.21
C ASP A 228 1.81 -29.04 8.57
N ASP A 229 0.75 -28.32 8.90
CA ASP A 229 0.62 -27.59 10.16
C ASP A 229 0.76 -28.49 11.39
N SER A 230 0.44 -29.78 11.29
CA SER A 230 0.49 -30.75 12.39
C SER A 230 1.85 -31.41 12.58
N PHE A 231 2.75 -31.31 11.60
CA PHE A 231 4.03 -32.00 11.61
C PHE A 231 5.04 -31.36 12.58
N LEU A 232 5.76 -32.19 13.33
CA LEU A 232 6.78 -31.76 14.30
C LEU A 232 8.19 -31.93 13.71
N LEU A 233 8.95 -30.85 13.60
CA LEU A 233 10.32 -30.92 13.07
C LEU A 233 11.33 -31.55 14.06
N GLY A 234 11.17 -31.27 15.36
CA GLY A 234 11.98 -31.82 16.45
C GLY A 234 13.45 -31.34 16.54
N ASN A 235 14.14 -31.08 15.42
CA ASN A 235 15.56 -30.69 15.41
C ASN A 235 15.84 -29.46 14.53
N PHE A 236 15.97 -28.29 15.17
CA PHE A 236 16.27 -27.03 14.50
C PHE A 236 17.74 -26.86 14.10
N LYS A 237 18.66 -27.71 14.59
CA LYS A 237 20.09 -27.61 14.26
C LYS A 237 20.34 -27.87 12.77
N THR A 238 19.60 -28.81 12.17
CA THR A 238 19.70 -29.10 10.73
C THR A 238 19.19 -27.93 9.90
N LEU A 239 18.03 -27.36 10.29
CA LEU A 239 17.48 -26.16 9.68
C LEU A 239 18.51 -25.01 9.68
N LEU A 240 19.14 -24.74 10.81
CA LEU A 240 20.16 -23.69 10.93
C LEU A 240 21.41 -23.95 10.09
N ARG A 241 21.72 -25.21 9.73
CA ARG A 241 22.85 -25.54 8.83
C ARG A 241 22.56 -25.19 7.38
N ILE A 242 21.32 -25.40 6.95
CA ILE A 242 20.92 -25.17 5.54
C ILE A 242 20.32 -23.79 5.31
N LEU A 243 20.05 -23.02 6.37
CA LEU A 243 19.40 -21.71 6.31
C LEU A 243 20.02 -20.80 5.25
N ARG A 244 21.36 -20.65 5.24
CA ARG A 244 22.04 -19.72 4.31
C ARG A 244 22.20 -20.25 2.88
N ILE A 245 21.81 -21.50 2.64
CA ILE A 245 21.73 -22.11 1.31
C ILE A 245 20.33 -21.88 0.70
N CYS A 246 19.32 -21.63 1.54
CA CYS A 246 17.97 -21.34 1.10
C CYS A 246 17.87 -19.92 0.51
N LEU A 247 16.94 -19.73 -0.43
CA LEU A 247 16.64 -18.40 -0.97
C LEU A 247 16.12 -17.43 0.12
N PRO A 248 16.40 -16.11 0.05
CA PRO A 248 16.14 -15.18 1.15
C PRO A 248 14.70 -15.16 1.68
N SER A 249 13.70 -15.27 0.81
CA SER A 249 12.29 -15.32 1.23
C SER A 249 11.94 -16.60 1.99
N LEU A 250 12.55 -17.74 1.63
CA LEU A 250 12.40 -19.01 2.33
C LEU A 250 13.08 -18.95 3.70
N GLN A 251 14.23 -18.28 3.83
CA GLN A 251 14.87 -18.08 5.14
C GLN A 251 13.96 -17.36 6.13
N LEU A 252 13.22 -16.35 5.66
CA LEU A 252 12.21 -15.67 6.48
C LEU A 252 11.02 -16.58 6.77
N LYS A 253 10.48 -17.29 5.77
CA LYS A 253 9.37 -18.25 5.98
C LYS A 253 9.72 -19.31 7.04
N LEU A 254 10.95 -19.84 7.03
CA LEU A 254 11.42 -20.78 8.04
C LEU A 254 11.40 -20.18 9.46
N LEU A 255 11.73 -18.89 9.60
CA LEU A 255 11.63 -18.17 10.87
C LEU A 255 10.17 -18.00 11.31
N LEU A 256 9.29 -17.59 10.39
CA LEU A 256 7.86 -17.40 10.70
C LEU A 256 7.19 -18.73 11.09
N ARG A 257 7.52 -19.83 10.39
CA ARG A 257 7.03 -21.18 10.72
C ARG A 257 7.54 -21.65 12.09
N TYR A 258 8.75 -21.26 12.49
CA TYR A 258 9.26 -21.52 13.84
C TYR A 258 8.37 -20.84 14.90
N PHE A 259 8.05 -19.55 14.74
CA PHE A 259 7.13 -18.87 15.65
C PHE A 259 5.73 -19.50 15.65
N TYR A 260 5.23 -19.91 14.49
CA TYR A 260 3.97 -20.64 14.42
C TYR A 260 4.00 -21.96 15.19
N ALA A 261 5.09 -22.73 15.07
CA ALA A 261 5.28 -23.96 15.86
C ALA A 261 5.29 -23.67 17.37
N VAL A 262 5.91 -22.57 17.81
CA VAL A 262 5.83 -22.11 19.21
C VAL A 262 4.38 -21.80 19.62
N SER A 263 3.64 -21.07 18.79
CA SER A 263 2.23 -20.73 19.06
C SER A 263 1.31 -21.94 19.18
N LYS A 264 1.65 -23.04 18.50
CA LYS A 264 0.92 -24.32 18.53
C LYS A 264 1.44 -25.28 19.61
N HIS A 265 2.36 -24.84 20.47
CA HIS A 265 3.02 -25.68 21.49
C HIS A 265 3.73 -26.92 20.89
N GLN A 266 4.20 -26.83 19.65
CA GLN A 266 4.96 -27.88 18.97
C GLN A 266 6.45 -27.84 19.35
N THR A 267 6.92 -26.69 19.80
CA THR A 267 8.28 -26.45 20.31
C THR A 267 8.24 -25.31 21.32
N ASP A 268 9.20 -25.30 22.24
CA ASP A 268 9.39 -24.18 23.15
C ASP A 268 10.08 -22.99 22.45
N PHE A 269 9.78 -21.79 22.93
CA PHE A 269 10.46 -20.57 22.49
C PHE A 269 11.89 -20.53 23.02
N ASP A 270 12.85 -20.37 22.11
CA ASP A 270 14.28 -20.31 22.41
C ASP A 270 14.91 -19.12 21.67
N LEU A 271 15.44 -18.18 22.45
CA LEU A 271 16.11 -16.99 21.93
C LEU A 271 17.38 -17.33 21.14
N GLN A 272 18.07 -18.43 21.47
CA GLN A 272 19.30 -18.86 20.78
C GLN A 272 19.02 -19.26 19.33
N VAL A 273 17.82 -19.77 19.04
CA VAL A 273 17.39 -20.04 17.66
C VAL A 273 17.36 -18.73 16.87
N ILE A 274 16.73 -17.68 17.42
CA ILE A 274 16.66 -16.36 16.77
C ILE A 274 18.04 -15.74 16.59
N GLU A 275 18.93 -15.88 17.58
CA GLU A 275 20.32 -15.47 17.47
C GLU A 275 21.05 -16.21 16.33
N ALA A 276 20.80 -17.51 16.15
CA ALA A 276 21.38 -18.30 15.06
C ALA A 276 20.80 -17.97 13.68
N PHE A 277 19.56 -17.49 13.59
CA PHE A 277 18.99 -16.91 12.36
C PHE A 277 19.64 -15.55 12.02
N SER A 278 19.95 -14.74 13.04
CA SER A 278 20.65 -13.46 12.86
C SER A 278 22.13 -13.66 12.49
N ARG A 279 22.86 -14.40 13.33
CA ARG A 279 24.31 -14.64 13.25
C ARG A 279 24.56 -16.11 12.98
N ASN A 280 24.40 -16.50 11.72
CA ASN A 280 24.64 -17.87 11.31
C ASN A 280 26.12 -18.08 10.96
N ARG A 281 26.70 -19.20 11.42
CA ARG A 281 28.10 -19.56 11.10
C ARG A 281 28.36 -19.74 9.60
N TYR A 282 27.31 -19.95 8.81
CA TYR A 282 27.35 -20.13 7.36
C TYR A 282 26.99 -18.85 6.59
N ASN A 283 27.09 -17.66 7.19
CA ASN A 283 26.73 -16.40 6.53
C ASN A 283 27.43 -16.19 5.17
N CYS A 284 28.66 -16.70 4.98
CA CYS A 284 29.36 -16.64 3.69
C CYS A 284 28.58 -17.29 2.53
N TRP A 285 27.83 -18.37 2.78
CA TRP A 285 27.02 -19.05 1.77
C TRP A 285 25.89 -18.15 1.25
N GLY A 286 25.32 -17.30 2.12
CA GLY A 286 24.31 -16.33 1.71
C GLY A 286 24.91 -15.21 0.84
N GLU A 287 26.17 -14.83 1.07
CA GLU A 287 26.88 -13.88 0.22
C GLU A 287 27.19 -14.48 -1.16
N TRP A 288 27.58 -15.76 -1.21
CA TRP A 288 27.78 -16.48 -2.46
C TRP A 288 26.50 -16.60 -3.25
N TYR A 289 25.40 -16.96 -2.60
CA TYR A 289 24.07 -17.01 -3.22
C TYR A 289 23.74 -15.68 -3.91
N GLN A 290 23.88 -14.56 -3.20
CA GLN A 290 23.65 -13.23 -3.78
C GLN A 290 24.53 -12.99 -5.01
N CYS A 291 25.82 -13.30 -4.92
CA CYS A 291 26.76 -13.08 -6.02
C CYS A 291 26.42 -13.88 -7.27
N ILE A 292 25.90 -15.11 -7.14
CA ILE A 292 25.59 -15.95 -8.30
C ILE A 292 24.21 -15.66 -8.90
N THR A 293 23.23 -15.27 -8.09
CA THR A 293 21.86 -15.03 -8.56
C THR A 293 21.65 -13.61 -9.04
N ASP A 294 22.19 -12.63 -8.30
CA ASP A 294 21.95 -11.22 -8.54
C ASP A 294 23.13 -10.35 -8.05
N PRO A 295 24.24 -10.33 -8.82
CA PRO A 295 25.49 -9.66 -8.42
C PRO A 295 25.38 -8.12 -8.34
N THR A 296 24.37 -7.54 -8.98
CA THR A 296 24.11 -6.09 -9.04
C THR A 296 22.84 -5.66 -8.32
N GLY A 297 21.94 -6.60 -8.01
CA GLY A 297 20.73 -6.28 -7.30
C GLY A 297 20.94 -5.93 -5.83
N PRO A 298 19.88 -5.39 -5.21
CA PRO A 298 19.93 -4.95 -3.83
C PRO A 298 20.07 -6.14 -2.87
N LEU A 299 20.93 -5.99 -1.86
CA LEU A 299 21.07 -7.00 -0.82
C LEU A 299 19.79 -7.08 0.02
N ASN A 300 19.17 -8.25 0.08
CA ASN A 300 18.01 -8.49 0.92
C ASN A 300 18.42 -8.59 2.40
N ILE A 301 18.13 -7.54 3.17
CA ILE A 301 18.42 -7.43 4.61
C ILE A 301 17.17 -7.64 5.49
N THR A 302 16.06 -8.14 4.93
CA THR A 302 14.79 -8.35 5.66
C THR A 302 14.98 -9.21 6.90
N LEU A 303 15.53 -10.43 6.74
CA LEU A 303 15.75 -11.35 7.86
C LEU A 303 16.74 -10.79 8.91
N PRO A 304 17.91 -10.23 8.52
CA PRO A 304 18.80 -9.54 9.46
C PRO A 304 18.12 -8.41 10.24
N LEU A 305 17.38 -7.51 9.57
CA LEU A 305 16.65 -6.41 10.21
C LEU A 305 15.57 -6.91 11.15
N PHE A 306 14.83 -7.94 10.74
CA PHE A 306 13.79 -8.59 11.54
C PHE A 306 14.39 -9.12 12.85
N CYS A 307 15.41 -9.99 12.73
CA CYS A 307 16.04 -10.60 13.91
C CYS A 307 16.71 -9.57 14.80
N ALA A 308 17.39 -8.56 14.22
CA ALA A 308 18.07 -7.55 15.00
C ALA A 308 17.10 -6.67 15.81
N ASN A 309 15.96 -6.29 15.23
CA ASN A 309 14.91 -5.56 15.94
C ASN A 309 14.24 -6.43 17.00
N PHE A 310 13.93 -7.69 16.69
CA PHE A 310 13.38 -8.64 17.64
C PHE A 310 14.31 -8.83 18.85
N LEU A 311 15.58 -9.16 18.60
CA LEU A 311 16.60 -9.37 19.65
C LEU A 311 16.86 -8.10 20.47
N ALA A 312 16.91 -6.92 19.83
CA ALA A 312 17.08 -5.65 20.53
C ALA A 312 15.93 -5.38 21.51
N TYR A 313 14.71 -5.72 21.11
CA TYR A 313 13.52 -5.55 21.96
C TYR A 313 13.45 -6.59 23.08
N MET A 314 13.79 -7.85 22.79
CA MET A 314 13.80 -8.93 23.78
C MET A 314 14.91 -8.77 24.82
N ASN A 315 15.96 -8.01 24.52
CA ASN A 315 17.01 -7.70 25.48
C ASN A 315 16.47 -6.81 26.62
N HIS A 316 16.41 -7.40 27.83
CA HIS A 316 15.90 -6.77 29.05
C HIS A 316 16.54 -5.43 29.39
N GLN A 317 17.77 -5.15 28.96
CA GLN A 317 18.46 -3.88 29.24
C GLN A 317 18.07 -2.75 28.28
N ARG A 318 17.60 -3.08 27.06
CA ARG A 318 17.29 -2.09 26.03
C ARG A 318 15.79 -1.84 25.91
N GLN A 319 14.97 -2.90 25.88
CA GLN A 319 13.51 -2.86 25.66
C GLN A 319 13.06 -1.85 24.59
N ARG A 320 13.88 -1.68 23.55
CA ARG A 320 13.66 -0.75 22.45
C ARG A 320 14.13 -1.36 21.15
N PHE A 321 13.49 -0.95 20.07
CA PHE A 321 13.94 -1.28 18.71
C PHE A 321 15.19 -0.50 18.34
N LEU A 322 15.80 -0.87 17.20
CA LEU A 322 16.96 -0.18 16.67
C LEU A 322 16.57 1.22 16.20
N SER A 323 17.44 2.19 16.43
CA SER A 323 17.29 3.52 15.82
C SER A 323 17.65 3.48 14.32
N GLU A 324 17.27 4.52 13.58
CA GLU A 324 17.67 4.68 12.17
C GLU A 324 19.19 4.50 11.98
N GLY A 325 20.00 5.15 12.83
CA GLY A 325 21.47 5.05 12.77
C GLY A 325 22.01 3.65 13.08
N GLU A 326 21.40 2.93 14.01
CA GLU A 326 21.75 1.53 14.31
C GLU A 326 21.37 0.61 13.13
N MET A 327 20.21 0.82 12.50
CA MET A 327 19.77 0.07 11.32
C MET A 327 20.65 0.35 10.09
N LEU A 328 21.02 1.62 9.87
CA LEU A 328 21.99 2.01 8.84
C LEU A 328 23.34 1.33 9.07
N THR A 329 23.83 1.35 10.31
CA THR A 329 25.10 0.69 10.66
C THR A 329 25.04 -0.82 10.39
N LEU A 330 23.94 -1.48 10.77
CA LEU A 330 23.72 -2.89 10.47
C LEU A 330 23.71 -3.13 8.96
N ALA A 331 22.94 -2.35 8.20
CA ALA A 331 22.86 -2.50 6.75
C ALA A 331 24.23 -2.32 6.07
N TYR A 332 25.00 -1.31 6.48
CA TYR A 332 26.35 -1.09 5.98
C TYR A 332 27.33 -2.19 6.36
N SER A 333 27.18 -2.74 7.57
CA SER A 333 27.95 -3.90 8.00
C SER A 333 27.62 -5.18 7.23
N LEU A 334 26.59 -5.19 6.39
CA LEU A 334 26.16 -6.35 5.59
C LEU A 334 26.34 -6.15 4.08
N CYS A 335 26.23 -4.93 3.59
CA CYS A 335 26.22 -4.63 2.15
C CYS A 335 27.58 -4.76 1.47
N ASN A 336 27.54 -4.89 0.13
CA ASN A 336 28.72 -4.81 -0.72
C ASN A 336 29.16 -3.33 -0.85
N PRO A 337 30.36 -2.94 -0.38
CA PRO A 337 30.81 -1.54 -0.47
C PRO A 337 30.92 -1.00 -1.89
N ARG A 338 31.06 -1.88 -2.89
CA ARG A 338 31.11 -1.52 -4.32
C ARG A 338 29.71 -1.34 -4.93
N ASN A 339 28.68 -1.92 -4.31
CA ASN A 339 27.29 -1.81 -4.74
C ASN A 339 26.35 -1.85 -3.50
N PRO A 340 26.15 -0.69 -2.84
CA PRO A 340 25.47 -0.63 -1.54
C PRO A 340 23.93 -0.53 -1.64
N THR A 341 23.34 -1.07 -2.70
CA THR A 341 21.89 -1.14 -2.84
C THR A 341 21.32 -2.12 -1.83
N LEU A 342 20.22 -1.72 -1.19
CA LEU A 342 19.60 -2.47 -0.10
C LEU A 342 18.13 -2.70 -0.41
N PHE A 343 17.64 -3.86 -0.03
CA PHE A 343 16.23 -4.20 -0.11
C PHE A 343 15.79 -4.82 1.21
N PHE A 344 14.61 -4.44 1.68
CA PHE A 344 13.92 -5.18 2.71
C PHE A 344 12.42 -5.17 2.42
N ASP A 345 11.77 -6.28 2.69
CA ASP A 345 10.33 -6.41 2.56
C ASP A 345 9.65 -5.73 3.75
N ASN A 346 8.99 -4.61 3.46
CA ASN A 346 8.26 -3.82 4.45
C ASN A 346 7.16 -4.65 5.10
N GLY A 347 6.36 -5.40 4.33
CA GLY A 347 5.19 -6.13 4.83
C GLY A 347 5.52 -7.20 5.87
N SER A 348 6.65 -7.87 5.65
CA SER A 348 7.21 -8.86 6.58
C SER A 348 7.74 -8.26 7.89
N LEU A 349 8.19 -7.00 7.88
CA LEU A 349 8.64 -6.31 9.09
C LEU A 349 7.45 -5.70 9.83
N LEU A 350 6.68 -4.84 9.16
CA LEU A 350 5.52 -4.15 9.70
C LEU A 350 4.44 -3.93 8.63
N PRO A 351 3.18 -3.77 9.01
CA PRO A 351 2.09 -3.58 8.06
C PRO A 351 2.30 -2.36 7.16
N VAL A 352 2.24 -2.58 5.84
CA VAL A 352 2.32 -1.51 4.83
C VAL A 352 0.97 -0.80 4.71
N CYS A 353 1.00 0.51 4.46
CA CYS A 353 -0.21 1.32 4.35
C CYS A 353 -0.96 1.02 3.04
N ASN A 354 -2.13 0.39 3.14
CA ASN A 354 -3.04 0.16 2.02
C ASN A 354 -3.97 1.37 1.73
N GLY A 355 -3.51 2.59 2.02
CA GLY A 355 -4.33 3.80 1.89
C GLY A 355 -5.34 4.03 3.03
N GLY A 356 -5.85 2.95 3.61
CA GLY A 356 -6.85 2.94 4.69
C GLY A 356 -8.20 3.53 4.28
N VAL A 357 -9.14 3.55 5.21
CA VAL A 357 -10.45 4.23 5.01
C VAL A 357 -10.29 5.71 5.38
N ARG A 358 -10.62 6.61 4.46
CA ARG A 358 -10.57 8.06 4.68
C ARG A 358 -11.91 8.71 4.37
N ALA A 359 -12.20 9.85 5.01
CA ALA A 359 -13.36 10.65 4.63
C ALA A 359 -13.17 11.21 3.22
N ASP A 360 -14.20 11.08 2.37
CA ASP A 360 -14.21 11.69 1.05
C ASP A 360 -14.06 13.22 1.19
N LYS A 361 -13.09 13.80 0.48
CA LYS A 361 -12.86 15.25 0.48
C LYS A 361 -14.07 16.01 -0.07
N ASN A 362 -14.81 15.42 -0.99
CA ASN A 362 -15.96 16.03 -1.63
C ASN A 362 -17.26 15.84 -0.82
N PHE A 363 -17.25 14.97 0.19
CA PHE A 363 -18.41 14.75 1.04
C PHE A 363 -18.54 15.85 2.10
N SER A 364 -19.66 16.58 2.05
CA SER A 364 -19.96 17.69 2.97
C SER A 364 -21.01 17.35 4.03
N GLY A 365 -21.62 16.17 3.98
CA GLY A 365 -22.64 15.70 4.93
C GLY A 365 -24.04 15.61 4.36
N PHE A 366 -24.99 15.23 5.23
CA PHE A 366 -26.40 15.05 4.89
C PHE A 366 -27.26 16.16 5.48
N VAL A 367 -28.08 16.80 4.63
CA VAL A 367 -29.02 17.85 5.06
C VAL A 367 -30.45 17.51 4.67
N ALA A 368 -31.39 17.94 5.49
CA ALA A 368 -32.80 18.02 5.12
C ALA A 368 -33.14 19.49 4.85
N TYR A 369 -33.99 19.75 3.86
CA TYR A 369 -34.47 21.09 3.59
C TYR A 369 -35.99 21.13 3.49
N THR A 370 -36.58 22.21 4.00
CA THR A 370 -38.00 22.56 3.78
C THR A 370 -38.10 23.96 3.18
N PHE A 371 -39.23 24.28 2.56
CA PHE A 371 -39.46 25.62 2.00
C PHE A 371 -40.36 26.43 2.92
N LEU A 372 -40.00 27.69 3.12
CA LEU A 372 -40.88 28.71 3.67
C LEU A 372 -41.52 29.48 2.54
N LEU A 373 -42.82 29.32 2.43
CA LEU A 373 -43.65 29.92 1.41
C LEU A 373 -44.32 31.19 1.93
N GLN A 374 -44.40 32.22 1.12
CA GLN A 374 -45.12 33.45 1.40
C GLN A 374 -46.13 33.71 0.29
N LEU A 375 -47.22 34.40 0.59
CA LEU A 375 -48.13 34.88 -0.45
C LEU A 375 -47.36 35.72 -1.48
N ASN A 376 -47.63 35.46 -2.74
CA ASN A 376 -47.08 36.24 -3.83
C ASN A 376 -47.96 37.48 -4.01
N ASP A 377 -47.68 38.52 -3.21
CA ASP A 377 -48.44 39.77 -3.23
C ASP A 377 -48.56 40.37 -4.65
N ALA A 378 -47.56 40.16 -5.53
CA ALA A 378 -47.59 40.63 -6.91
C ALA A 378 -48.69 39.97 -7.78
N VAL A 379 -49.09 38.74 -7.48
CA VAL A 379 -50.15 38.02 -8.22
C VAL A 379 -51.54 38.47 -7.75
N ILE A 380 -51.65 38.88 -6.49
CA ILE A 380 -52.93 39.24 -5.85
C ILE A 380 -53.13 40.77 -5.84
N ALA A 381 -52.14 41.55 -6.28
CA ALA A 381 -52.13 43.01 -6.16
C ALA A 381 -53.20 43.75 -6.98
N SER A 382 -53.75 43.15 -8.05
CA SER A 382 -54.72 43.81 -8.93
C SER A 382 -55.95 42.94 -9.17
N ALA A 383 -57.11 43.60 -9.35
CA ALA A 383 -58.36 42.93 -9.71
C ALA A 383 -58.23 42.12 -11.01
N GLU A 384 -57.44 42.60 -11.97
CA GLU A 384 -57.16 41.91 -13.23
C GLU A 384 -56.29 40.66 -13.05
N GLY A 385 -55.33 40.70 -12.12
CA GLY A 385 -54.54 39.53 -11.71
C GLY A 385 -55.39 38.46 -11.04
N ILE A 386 -56.31 38.86 -10.15
CA ILE A 386 -57.26 37.95 -9.49
C ILE A 386 -58.18 37.30 -10.53
N LYS A 387 -58.72 38.11 -11.45
CA LYS A 387 -59.62 37.65 -12.50
C LYS A 387 -58.96 36.64 -13.43
N SER A 388 -57.76 36.94 -13.91
CA SER A 388 -57.00 36.01 -14.76
C SER A 388 -56.68 34.69 -14.05
N LEU A 389 -56.35 34.74 -12.76
CA LEU A 389 -56.07 33.54 -11.96
C LEU A 389 -57.34 32.70 -11.72
N ALA A 390 -58.47 33.35 -11.43
CA ALA A 390 -59.77 32.70 -11.24
C ALA A 390 -60.22 32.01 -12.53
N ILE A 391 -60.16 32.71 -13.67
CA ILE A 391 -60.48 32.18 -15.00
C ILE A 391 -59.61 30.96 -15.30
N ARG A 392 -58.31 31.02 -15.00
CA ARG A 392 -57.39 29.89 -15.21
C ARG A 392 -57.85 28.64 -14.45
N PHE A 393 -58.23 28.76 -13.18
CA PHE A 393 -58.73 27.61 -12.40
C PHE A 393 -60.10 27.11 -12.89
N LEU A 394 -60.98 28.03 -13.31
CA LEU A 394 -62.27 27.69 -13.90
C LEU A 394 -62.09 26.93 -15.22
N ASP A 395 -61.28 27.41 -16.14
CA ASP A 395 -60.98 26.74 -17.41
C ASP A 395 -60.29 25.37 -17.20
N LEU A 396 -59.48 25.23 -16.15
CA LEU A 396 -58.79 23.97 -15.81
C LEU A 396 -59.74 22.88 -15.28
N TRP A 397 -60.79 23.25 -14.56
CA TRP A 397 -61.60 22.30 -13.79
C TRP A 397 -63.07 22.23 -14.21
N THR A 398 -63.50 23.09 -15.13
CA THR A 398 -64.90 23.26 -15.53
C THR A 398 -65.01 23.42 -17.05
N SER A 399 -66.23 23.36 -17.59
CA SER A 399 -66.49 23.60 -19.01
C SER A 399 -67.21 24.93 -19.21
N LYS A 400 -66.91 25.66 -20.29
CA LYS A 400 -67.71 26.86 -20.63
C LYS A 400 -69.15 26.50 -21.01
N ASP A 401 -70.07 27.41 -20.76
CA ASP A 401 -71.45 27.33 -21.22
C ASP A 401 -71.57 27.48 -22.74
N ALA A 402 -72.76 27.19 -23.28
CA ALA A 402 -73.02 27.23 -24.72
C ALA A 402 -72.80 28.64 -25.33
N ASP A 403 -72.98 29.70 -24.54
CA ASP A 403 -72.82 31.09 -24.95
C ASP A 403 -71.42 31.66 -24.69
N GLY A 404 -70.53 30.88 -24.04
CA GLY A 404 -69.16 31.27 -23.67
C GLY A 404 -69.06 32.37 -22.60
N LYS A 405 -70.16 32.69 -21.92
CA LYS A 405 -70.30 33.78 -20.92
C LYS A 405 -70.12 33.32 -19.47
N GLY A 406 -70.04 32.00 -19.23
CA GLY A 406 -69.84 31.46 -17.89
C GLY A 406 -69.31 30.03 -17.89
N TRP A 407 -69.16 29.47 -16.70
CA TRP A 407 -68.60 28.14 -16.47
C TRP A 407 -69.63 27.22 -15.83
N VAL A 408 -69.78 26.03 -16.43
CA VAL A 408 -70.63 24.95 -15.96
C VAL A 408 -69.77 23.92 -15.22
N MET A 409 -70.14 23.67 -13.96
CA MET A 409 -69.47 22.73 -13.07
C MET A 409 -70.31 21.45 -12.98
N ARG A 410 -69.73 20.31 -13.36
CA ARG A 410 -70.38 18.98 -13.25
C ARG A 410 -69.46 18.05 -12.46
N HIS A 411 -69.98 17.47 -11.37
CA HIS A 411 -69.26 16.48 -10.53
C HIS A 411 -67.83 16.88 -10.12
N ILE A 412 -67.66 18.09 -9.59
CA ILE A 412 -66.34 18.60 -9.18
C ILE A 412 -66.00 18.08 -7.77
N PRO A 413 -64.80 17.51 -7.55
CA PRO A 413 -64.31 17.16 -6.21
C PRO A 413 -64.35 18.33 -5.22
N GLU A 414 -64.68 18.04 -3.96
CA GLU A 414 -64.86 19.04 -2.90
C GLU A 414 -63.67 20.03 -2.80
N VAL A 415 -62.43 19.55 -2.93
CA VAL A 415 -61.22 20.39 -2.87
C VAL A 415 -61.21 21.46 -3.96
N ARG A 416 -61.55 21.11 -5.22
CA ARG A 416 -61.58 22.09 -6.32
C ARG A 416 -62.71 23.10 -6.14
N TRP A 417 -63.86 22.65 -5.65
CA TRP A 417 -64.97 23.54 -5.31
C TRP A 417 -64.59 24.53 -4.21
N GLN A 418 -63.91 24.07 -3.16
CA GLN A 418 -63.41 24.94 -2.10
C GLN A 418 -62.44 25.98 -2.64
N ILE A 419 -61.53 25.60 -3.54
CA ILE A 419 -60.57 26.52 -4.18
C ILE A 419 -61.29 27.54 -5.06
N ILE A 420 -62.24 27.12 -5.90
CA ILE A 420 -63.01 28.03 -6.78
C ILE A 420 -63.76 29.06 -5.94
N ASN A 421 -64.39 28.65 -4.84
CA ASN A 421 -65.12 29.55 -3.95
C ASN A 421 -64.24 30.62 -3.28
N LEU A 422 -62.92 30.43 -3.19
CA LEU A 422 -62.02 31.49 -2.72
C LEU A 422 -62.08 32.73 -3.62
N PHE A 423 -62.30 32.53 -4.92
CA PHE A 423 -62.28 33.55 -5.97
C PHE A 423 -63.66 34.15 -6.31
N MET A 424 -64.75 33.72 -5.66
CA MET A 424 -66.12 34.14 -5.99
C MET A 424 -66.68 35.18 -5.01
N ARG A 425 -67.45 36.16 -5.47
CA ARG A 425 -68.11 37.17 -4.62
C ARG A 425 -69.16 36.52 -3.72
N SER A 426 -70.05 35.73 -4.32
CA SER A 426 -71.04 34.92 -3.63
C SER A 426 -70.58 33.47 -3.50
N GLN A 427 -70.77 32.86 -2.33
CA GLN A 427 -70.46 31.44 -2.15
C GLN A 427 -71.39 30.62 -3.04
N ILE A 428 -70.79 29.82 -3.91
CA ILE A 428 -71.56 28.90 -4.74
C ILE A 428 -71.78 27.64 -3.89
N THR A 429 -73.03 27.25 -3.63
CA THR A 429 -73.40 26.10 -2.77
C THR A 429 -73.00 24.76 -3.41
N PHE A 430 -72.95 23.65 -2.69
CA PHE A 430 -72.52 22.37 -3.29
C PHE A 430 -73.74 21.61 -3.86
N CYS A 431 -73.92 21.60 -5.19
CA CYS A 431 -75.01 20.94 -5.92
C CYS A 431 -74.51 20.30 -7.24
N ASP A 432 -75.24 19.32 -7.79
CA ASP A 432 -74.79 18.47 -8.93
C ASP A 432 -74.52 19.21 -10.25
N LEU A 433 -75.13 20.38 -10.48
CA LEU A 433 -74.93 21.20 -11.67
C LEU A 433 -74.97 22.69 -11.29
N MET A 434 -73.90 23.44 -11.60
CA MET A 434 -73.79 24.85 -11.23
C MET A 434 -73.23 25.74 -12.33
N PHE A 435 -73.62 27.01 -12.28
CA PHE A 435 -73.20 28.06 -13.19
C PHE A 435 -72.45 29.17 -12.42
N ALA A 436 -71.25 29.49 -12.85
CA ALA A 436 -70.50 30.65 -12.39
C ALA A 436 -70.36 31.65 -13.54
N ALA A 437 -70.85 32.88 -13.33
CA ALA A 437 -70.70 33.97 -14.27
C ALA A 437 -69.44 34.80 -13.96
N GLU A 438 -68.86 35.43 -14.99
CA GLU A 438 -67.61 36.19 -14.90
C GLU A 438 -67.71 37.42 -13.97
N ASP A 439 -68.90 38.01 -13.85
CA ASP A 439 -69.24 39.11 -12.96
C ASP A 439 -69.26 38.69 -11.46
N ASN A 440 -69.39 37.39 -11.18
CA ASN A 440 -69.31 36.85 -9.83
C ASN A 440 -67.86 36.62 -9.36
N ILE A 441 -66.85 36.91 -10.18
CA ILE A 441 -65.44 36.83 -9.76
C ILE A 441 -65.12 38.00 -8.82
N LEU A 442 -64.42 37.70 -7.74
CA LEU A 442 -63.96 38.66 -6.74
C LEU A 442 -62.98 39.67 -7.37
N ASP A 443 -63.19 40.96 -7.11
CA ASP A 443 -62.38 42.08 -7.59
C ASP A 443 -61.58 42.78 -6.48
N ASP A 444 -61.71 42.33 -5.23
CA ASP A 444 -61.02 42.88 -4.06
C ASP A 444 -59.78 42.02 -3.66
N PRO A 445 -58.55 42.57 -3.86
CA PRO A 445 -57.28 41.99 -3.40
C PRO A 445 -57.22 41.62 -1.92
N GLU A 446 -57.72 42.48 -1.03
CA GLU A 446 -57.60 42.27 0.41
C GLU A 446 -58.57 41.18 0.88
N ALA A 447 -59.77 41.13 0.32
CA ALA A 447 -60.70 40.03 0.55
C ALA A 447 -60.12 38.67 0.10
N LEU A 448 -59.49 38.60 -1.07
CA LEU A 448 -58.86 37.36 -1.54
C LEU A 448 -57.68 36.97 -0.64
N ARG A 449 -56.83 37.94 -0.27
CA ARG A 449 -55.70 37.73 0.63
C ARG A 449 -56.15 37.12 1.95
N LEU A 450 -57.18 37.67 2.58
CA LEU A 450 -57.73 37.15 3.84
C LEU A 450 -58.28 35.72 3.67
N ARG A 451 -59.01 35.45 2.59
CA ARG A 451 -59.56 34.11 2.30
C ARG A 451 -58.46 33.08 2.08
N LEU A 452 -57.41 33.43 1.34
CA LEU A 452 -56.24 32.57 1.14
C LEU A 452 -55.51 32.28 2.45
N LEU A 453 -55.35 33.29 3.33
CA LEU A 453 -54.76 33.09 4.64
C LEU A 453 -55.59 32.12 5.50
N ILE A 454 -56.90 32.30 5.55
CA ILE A 454 -57.82 31.40 6.29
C ILE A 454 -57.79 29.99 5.71
N TYR A 455 -57.73 29.87 4.38
CA TYR A 455 -57.69 28.59 3.70
C TYR A 455 -56.38 27.84 4.00
N PHE A 456 -55.23 28.50 3.86
CA PHE A 456 -53.94 27.87 4.11
C PHE A 456 -53.70 27.53 5.58
N ASP A 457 -54.27 28.28 6.54
CA ASP A 457 -54.19 27.93 7.97
C ASP A 457 -54.75 26.56 8.32
N LYS A 458 -55.75 26.10 7.57
CA LYS A 458 -56.34 24.77 7.78
C LYS A 458 -55.34 23.65 7.47
N PHE A 459 -54.34 23.92 6.63
CA PHE A 459 -53.48 22.90 6.02
C PHE A 459 -51.98 23.10 6.25
N LEU A 460 -51.54 24.32 6.58
CA LEU A 460 -50.15 24.72 6.68
C LEU A 460 -49.84 25.31 8.06
N ILE A 461 -48.65 25.01 8.58
CA ILE A 461 -48.19 25.54 9.87
C ILE A 461 -47.63 26.95 9.69
N ARG A 462 -48.22 27.93 10.37
CA ARG A 462 -47.72 29.32 10.41
C ARG A 462 -46.40 29.42 11.17
N ARG A 463 -45.40 30.02 10.55
CA ARG A 463 -44.16 30.48 11.19
C ARG A 463 -44.05 31.99 11.07
N TYR A 464 -43.77 32.65 12.19
CA TYR A 464 -43.57 34.09 12.24
C TYR A 464 -42.11 34.44 11.95
N SER A 465 -41.89 35.48 11.16
CA SER A 465 -40.60 36.19 11.13
C SER A 465 -40.20 36.64 12.54
N ALA A 466 -38.89 36.76 12.82
CA ALA A 466 -38.37 37.33 14.07
C ALA A 466 -38.99 38.70 14.41
N ASN A 467 -39.37 39.47 13.38
CA ASN A 467 -39.99 40.79 13.54
C ASN A 467 -41.54 40.74 13.54
N LYS A 468 -42.16 39.55 13.56
CA LYS A 468 -43.61 39.27 13.50
C LYS A 468 -44.38 39.91 12.32
N ARG A 469 -43.69 40.52 11.35
CA ARG A 469 -44.29 41.23 10.20
C ARG A 469 -44.70 40.34 9.02
N TYR A 470 -44.13 39.14 8.91
CA TYR A 470 -44.37 38.22 7.79
C TYR A 470 -44.76 36.83 8.27
N PHE A 471 -45.69 36.20 7.55
CA PHE A 471 -46.13 34.83 7.75
C PHE A 471 -45.49 33.93 6.71
N TYR A 472 -44.94 32.81 7.15
CA TYR A 472 -44.44 31.77 6.28
C TYR A 472 -45.17 30.45 6.54
N TYR A 473 -45.45 29.73 5.46
CA TYR A 473 -45.97 28.37 5.52
C TYR A 473 -44.85 27.36 5.28
N GLU A 474 -44.70 26.39 6.19
CA GLU A 474 -43.73 25.29 6.03
C GLU A 474 -44.40 24.10 5.32
N GLN A 475 -43.89 23.73 4.15
CA GLN A 475 -44.37 22.56 3.41
C GLN A 475 -43.76 21.28 4.01
N GLN A 476 -44.57 20.50 4.76
CA GLN A 476 -44.12 19.28 5.44
C GLN A 476 -44.67 17.96 4.83
N ARG A 477 -45.65 18.02 3.91
CA ARG A 477 -46.31 16.84 3.31
C ARG A 477 -46.48 17.00 1.79
N VAL A 478 -46.66 15.87 1.10
CA VAL A 478 -47.17 15.82 -0.28
C VAL A 478 -48.65 16.18 -0.23
N PHE A 479 -49.06 17.18 -1.02
CA PHE A 479 -50.45 17.63 -1.06
C PHE A 479 -51.18 17.01 -2.26
N PRO A 480 -52.52 16.92 -2.23
CA PRO A 480 -53.29 16.60 -3.42
C PRO A 480 -52.90 17.53 -4.58
N HIS A 481 -52.87 17.00 -5.81
CA HIS A 481 -52.40 17.73 -6.99
C HIS A 481 -53.06 19.11 -7.18
N ASP A 482 -54.36 19.22 -6.88
CA ASP A 482 -55.11 20.46 -7.00
C ASP A 482 -54.65 21.53 -5.99
N MET A 483 -54.27 21.11 -4.78
CA MET A 483 -53.69 21.99 -3.75
C MET A 483 -52.29 22.46 -4.12
N GLU A 484 -51.48 21.57 -4.69
CA GLU A 484 -50.14 21.95 -5.20
C GLU A 484 -50.27 22.96 -6.35
N THR A 485 -51.27 22.81 -7.20
CA THR A 485 -51.56 23.74 -8.30
C THR A 485 -51.95 25.13 -7.77
N LEU A 486 -52.80 25.19 -6.73
CA LEU A 486 -53.11 26.46 -6.06
C LEU A 486 -51.86 27.08 -5.43
N MET A 487 -51.14 26.30 -4.61
CA MET A 487 -49.94 26.77 -3.91
C MET A 487 -48.88 27.30 -4.88
N ALA A 488 -48.65 26.64 -6.02
CA ALA A 488 -47.72 27.10 -7.04
C ALA A 488 -48.13 28.42 -7.70
N ALA A 489 -49.43 28.72 -7.75
CA ALA A 489 -49.95 29.93 -8.38
C ALA A 489 -49.93 31.15 -7.44
N VAL A 490 -50.24 30.96 -6.15
CA VAL A 490 -50.40 32.09 -5.20
C VAL A 490 -49.30 32.20 -4.15
N LEU A 491 -48.42 31.21 -4.00
CA LEU A 491 -47.30 31.26 -3.06
C LEU A 491 -45.96 31.36 -3.80
N LYS A 492 -45.03 32.13 -3.25
CA LYS A 492 -43.63 32.17 -3.65
C LYS A 492 -42.74 31.57 -2.56
N ARG A 493 -41.65 30.93 -2.98
CA ARG A 493 -40.60 30.44 -2.06
C ARG A 493 -39.74 31.61 -1.61
N SER A 494 -39.75 31.91 -0.32
CA SER A 494 -38.97 33.01 0.26
C SER A 494 -37.67 32.52 0.87
N PHE A 495 -37.70 31.41 1.61
CA PHE A 495 -36.51 30.83 2.24
C PHE A 495 -36.46 29.31 2.08
N ILE A 496 -35.24 28.79 2.06
CA ILE A 496 -34.90 27.38 2.23
C ILE A 496 -34.47 27.22 3.68
N VAL A 497 -35.19 26.39 4.43
CA VAL A 497 -34.83 26.04 5.81
C VAL A 497 -34.01 24.77 5.76
N VAL A 498 -32.70 24.89 5.95
CA VAL A 498 -31.76 23.77 5.91
C VAL A 498 -31.46 23.32 7.34
N ARG A 499 -31.57 22.01 7.58
CA ARG A 499 -31.31 21.38 8.86
C ARG A 499 -30.28 20.27 8.67
N PRO A 500 -29.19 20.22 9.46
CA PRO A 500 -28.33 19.05 9.53
C PRO A 500 -29.17 17.83 9.91
N ARG A 501 -29.01 16.73 9.18
CA ARG A 501 -29.69 15.49 9.54
C ARG A 501 -29.07 14.96 10.84
N ARG A 502 -29.93 14.48 11.74
CA ARG A 502 -29.55 13.80 12.98
C ARG A 502 -29.90 12.32 12.82
N ASN A 503 -29.18 11.43 13.50
CA ASN A 503 -29.34 9.98 13.46
C ASN A 503 -28.90 9.33 12.14
N VAL A 504 -27.86 9.87 11.50
CA VAL A 504 -27.17 9.13 10.44
C VAL A 504 -26.19 8.17 11.10
N CYS A 505 -26.25 6.89 10.73
CA CYS A 505 -25.23 5.89 11.04
C CYS A 505 -24.66 5.37 9.72
N PHE A 506 -23.34 5.33 9.58
CA PHE A 506 -22.69 4.93 8.33
C PHE A 506 -21.36 4.19 8.56
N GLY A 507 -20.84 4.15 9.79
CA GLY A 507 -19.64 3.40 10.12
C GLY A 507 -19.87 1.92 10.37
N ASN A 508 -21.09 1.43 10.63
CA ASN A 508 -21.32 0.02 10.96
C ASN A 508 -20.77 -0.95 9.90
N ASP A 509 -20.93 -0.62 8.60
CA ASP A 509 -20.47 -1.49 7.51
C ASP A 509 -19.04 -1.18 7.02
N VAL A 510 -18.62 0.09 7.02
CA VAL A 510 -17.24 0.47 6.59
C VAL A 510 -16.21 0.20 7.65
N LEU A 511 -16.57 0.48 8.91
CA LEU A 511 -15.73 0.18 10.05
C LEU A 511 -15.87 -1.28 10.48
N GLY A 512 -16.89 -2.00 9.98
CA GLY A 512 -17.03 -3.46 10.11
C GLY A 512 -16.82 -3.96 11.54
N PHE A 513 -17.11 -3.13 12.54
CA PHE A 513 -16.78 -3.39 13.94
C PHE A 513 -17.84 -4.31 14.54
N ARG A 514 -17.80 -5.59 14.16
CA ARG A 514 -17.90 -6.62 15.20
C ARG A 514 -16.57 -6.62 15.90
N LEU A 515 -16.54 -5.92 17.03
CA LEU A 515 -15.32 -5.56 17.73
C LEU A 515 -14.39 -6.76 17.93
N SER A 516 -13.10 -6.51 17.71
CA SER A 516 -12.03 -7.33 18.24
C SER A 516 -12.36 -7.67 19.69
N ARG A 517 -12.56 -8.97 19.96
CA ARG A 517 -12.87 -9.55 21.27
C ARG A 517 -14.21 -9.16 21.92
N GLY A 518 -15.26 -8.93 21.14
CA GLY A 518 -16.64 -9.15 21.61
C GLY A 518 -17.26 -8.11 22.55
N LYS A 519 -16.72 -6.89 22.66
CA LYS A 519 -17.41 -5.78 23.34
C LYS A 519 -18.25 -4.96 22.36
N GLU A 520 -19.47 -5.38 22.06
CA GLU A 520 -20.41 -4.58 21.26
C GLU A 520 -20.58 -3.17 21.85
N ILE A 521 -20.22 -2.16 21.05
CA ILE A 521 -20.59 -0.77 21.31
C ILE A 521 -22.05 -0.65 20.85
N ASP A 522 -22.92 -0.19 21.75
CA ASP A 522 -24.33 0.06 21.41
C ASP A 522 -24.44 1.03 20.22
N ASP A 523 -25.22 0.64 19.20
CA ASP A 523 -25.49 1.41 17.98
C ASP A 523 -25.87 2.87 18.27
N LYS A 524 -26.56 3.13 19.39
CA LYS A 524 -26.94 4.49 19.79
C LYS A 524 -25.75 5.35 20.17
N THR A 525 -24.73 4.75 20.77
CA THR A 525 -23.51 5.46 21.18
C THR A 525 -22.67 5.80 19.96
N LEU A 526 -22.53 4.86 19.03
CA LEU A 526 -21.84 5.09 17.75
C LEU A 526 -22.55 6.17 16.92
N ALA A 527 -23.87 6.06 16.75
CA ALA A 527 -24.66 7.07 16.06
C ALA A 527 -24.46 8.46 16.67
N ARG A 528 -24.45 8.58 18.01
CA ARG A 528 -24.24 9.87 18.67
C ARG A 528 -22.90 10.50 18.29
N TRP A 529 -21.83 9.71 18.28
CA TRP A 529 -20.48 10.19 17.94
C TRP A 529 -20.34 10.57 16.46
N GLU A 530 -20.83 9.72 15.55
CA GLU A 530 -20.83 10.00 14.11
C GLU A 530 -21.61 11.28 13.76
N ASN A 531 -22.78 11.47 14.40
CA ASN A 531 -23.59 12.66 14.21
C ASN A 531 -22.92 13.93 14.77
N GLN A 532 -22.12 13.83 15.84
CA GLN A 532 -21.38 14.96 16.38
C GLN A 532 -20.31 15.46 15.40
N TRP A 533 -19.57 14.55 14.76
CA TRP A 533 -18.57 14.89 13.75
C TRP A 533 -19.16 15.43 12.45
N LEU A 534 -20.23 14.79 11.95
CA LEU A 534 -20.93 15.28 10.76
C LEU A 534 -21.48 16.69 10.98
N LEU A 535 -22.03 16.95 12.16
CA LEU A 535 -22.69 18.22 12.46
C LEU A 535 -21.74 19.41 12.42
N SER A 536 -20.50 19.29 12.93
CA SER A 536 -19.51 20.36 12.81
C SER A 536 -19.15 20.66 11.36
N ARG A 537 -18.91 19.61 10.56
CA ARG A 537 -18.55 19.74 9.14
C ARG A 537 -19.68 20.34 8.30
N ILE A 538 -20.92 19.89 8.54
CA ILE A 538 -22.11 20.42 7.87
C ILE A 538 -22.29 21.91 8.20
N ILE A 539 -22.16 22.31 9.47
CA ILE A 539 -22.33 23.70 9.89
C ILE A 539 -21.27 24.61 9.27
N GLU A 540 -20.01 24.20 9.31
CA GLU A 540 -18.90 24.96 8.72
C GLU A 540 -19.10 25.14 7.21
N ARG A 541 -19.39 24.04 6.50
CA ARG A 541 -19.60 24.11 5.05
C ARG A 541 -20.87 24.86 4.66
N LEU A 542 -21.95 24.76 5.44
CA LEU A 542 -23.16 25.55 5.21
C LEU A 542 -22.91 27.05 5.39
N LYS A 543 -22.12 27.46 6.39
CA LYS A 543 -21.72 28.87 6.57
C LYS A 543 -20.96 29.39 5.36
N GLU A 544 -20.02 28.61 4.83
CA GLU A 544 -19.24 28.97 3.65
C GLU A 544 -20.10 29.09 2.38
N VAL A 545 -21.00 28.14 2.15
CA VAL A 545 -21.82 28.07 0.92
C VAL A 545 -22.95 29.10 0.94
N THR A 546 -23.58 29.31 2.10
CA THR A 546 -24.81 30.11 2.20
C THR A 546 -24.56 31.51 2.74
N SER A 547 -23.37 31.79 3.28
CA SER A 547 -23.03 33.03 4.02
C SER A 547 -23.99 33.34 5.18
N CYS A 548 -24.78 32.36 5.62
CA CYS A 548 -25.76 32.51 6.70
C CYS A 548 -25.23 31.90 8.00
N SER A 549 -25.59 32.49 9.14
CA SER A 549 -25.29 31.93 10.46
C SER A 549 -26.42 31.00 10.94
N PRO A 550 -26.10 29.90 11.65
CA PRO A 550 -27.11 29.02 12.21
C PRO A 550 -27.91 29.71 13.31
N GLN A 551 -29.22 29.48 13.34
CA GLN A 551 -30.10 29.85 14.45
C GLN A 551 -30.19 28.72 15.49
N ALA A 552 -31.01 28.93 16.53
CA ALA A 552 -31.27 27.94 17.58
C ALA A 552 -31.57 26.54 16.99
N GLY A 553 -30.87 25.52 17.49
CA GLY A 553 -30.99 24.14 17.00
C GLY A 553 -30.21 23.80 15.72
N ASN A 554 -29.26 24.66 15.30
CA ASN A 554 -28.44 24.52 14.08
C ASN A 554 -29.25 24.58 12.77
N ILE A 555 -30.28 25.44 12.75
CA ILE A 555 -31.16 25.63 11.60
C ILE A 555 -30.69 26.84 10.79
N PHE A 556 -30.55 26.68 9.47
CA PHE A 556 -30.16 27.75 8.55
C PHE A 556 -31.38 28.24 7.75
N PHE A 557 -31.60 29.54 7.75
CA PHE A 557 -32.64 30.20 6.94
C PHE A 557 -31.97 30.89 5.75
N VAL A 558 -31.94 30.20 4.61
CA VAL A 558 -31.23 30.65 3.43
C VAL A 558 -32.22 31.30 2.46
N PRO A 559 -32.00 32.54 1.98
CA PRO A 559 -32.86 33.16 0.97
C PRO A 559 -33.00 32.26 -0.25
N TYR A 560 -34.23 32.07 -0.74
CA TYR A 560 -34.47 31.16 -1.84
C TYR A 560 -33.91 31.72 -3.16
N SER A 561 -33.06 30.93 -3.81
CA SER A 561 -32.77 31.05 -5.24
C SER A 561 -32.60 29.67 -5.86
N ARG A 562 -32.98 29.52 -7.14
CA ARG A 562 -32.86 28.23 -7.85
C ARG A 562 -31.39 27.76 -7.91
N LYS A 563 -30.45 28.71 -8.10
CA LYS A 563 -29.01 28.44 -8.11
C LYS A 563 -28.51 27.92 -6.76
N MET A 564 -28.90 28.56 -5.66
CA MET A 564 -28.53 28.14 -4.30
C MET A 564 -29.10 26.75 -3.96
N LEU A 565 -30.34 26.45 -4.36
CA LEU A 565 -30.91 25.12 -4.15
C LEU A 565 -30.13 24.02 -4.88
N LEU A 566 -29.72 24.27 -6.12
CA LEU A 566 -28.91 23.32 -6.88
C LEU A 566 -27.53 23.12 -6.24
N GLN A 567 -26.88 24.21 -5.81
CA GLN A 567 -25.60 24.15 -5.09
C GLN A 567 -25.70 23.36 -3.78
N ILE A 568 -26.76 23.58 -2.99
CA ILE A 568 -26.97 22.80 -1.75
C ILE A 568 -27.17 21.32 -2.07
N LYS A 569 -27.90 20.97 -3.14
CA LYS A 569 -28.11 19.57 -3.56
C LYS A 569 -26.86 18.89 -4.11
N GLU A 570 -25.98 19.65 -4.75
CA GLU A 570 -24.72 19.16 -5.29
C GLU A 570 -23.70 18.91 -4.19
N ILE A 571 -23.58 19.86 -3.25
CA ILE A 571 -22.59 19.81 -2.16
C ILE A 571 -23.01 18.85 -1.05
N PHE A 572 -24.29 18.86 -0.66
CA PHE A 572 -24.82 18.01 0.38
C PHE A 572 -25.68 16.91 -0.25
N ARG A 573 -25.23 15.66 -0.11
CA ARG A 573 -25.95 14.51 -0.66
C ARG A 573 -27.29 14.38 0.08
N VAL A 574 -28.38 14.19 -0.67
CA VAL A 574 -29.69 13.83 -0.11
C VAL A 574 -29.78 12.31 -0.18
N PRO A 575 -29.78 11.58 0.95
CA PRO A 575 -29.92 10.14 0.88
C PRO A 575 -31.38 9.83 0.60
N CYS A 576 -31.67 9.31 -0.58
CA CYS A 576 -32.94 8.65 -0.87
C CYS A 576 -32.96 7.35 -0.05
N LEU A 577 -33.35 7.42 1.22
CA LEU A 577 -33.60 6.22 2.03
C LEU A 577 -34.97 5.67 1.63
N GLY A 578 -35.02 5.02 0.47
CA GLY A 578 -36.03 4.01 0.22
C GLY A 578 -35.65 2.73 0.99
N PRO A 579 -36.61 1.85 1.31
CA PRO A 579 -36.32 0.54 1.90
C PRO A 579 -35.34 -0.31 1.07
N ASP A 580 -35.20 0.02 -0.22
CA ASP A 580 -34.38 -0.72 -1.19
C ASP A 580 -33.00 -0.08 -1.47
N PHE A 581 -32.57 0.92 -0.69
CA PHE A 581 -31.23 1.51 -0.87
C PHE A 581 -30.17 0.65 -0.15
N PRO A 582 -29.29 -0.05 -0.87
CA PRO A 582 -28.29 -0.90 -0.22
C PRO A 582 -27.26 -0.03 0.53
N ASP A 583 -26.99 -0.39 1.79
CA ASP A 583 -26.06 0.32 2.69
C ASP A 583 -24.64 0.48 2.10
N SER A 584 -24.25 -0.41 1.19
CA SER A 584 -22.97 -0.35 0.45
C SER A 584 -22.79 0.89 -0.43
N LYS A 585 -23.87 1.48 -0.96
CA LYS A 585 -23.80 2.74 -1.74
C LYS A 585 -23.69 3.99 -0.86
N LEU A 586 -24.12 3.91 0.40
CA LEU A 586 -23.91 4.99 1.37
C LEU A 586 -22.44 5.05 1.79
N CYS A 587 -21.81 3.89 1.98
CA CYS A 587 -20.41 3.75 2.38
C CYS A 587 -19.42 4.42 1.41
N SER A 588 -19.54 4.14 0.10
CA SER A 588 -18.72 4.76 -0.95
C SER A 588 -19.02 6.25 -1.19
N SER A 589 -20.10 6.77 -0.61
CA SER A 589 -20.47 8.18 -0.69
C SER A 589 -19.86 9.05 0.40
N VAL A 590 -19.42 8.43 1.51
CA VAL A 590 -18.88 9.10 2.70
C VAL A 590 -17.38 8.87 2.82
N PHE A 591 -16.91 7.68 2.45
CA PHE A 591 -15.51 7.30 2.54
C PHE A 591 -14.90 7.02 1.18
N THR A 592 -13.62 7.34 1.05
CA THR A 592 -12.76 6.84 -0.01
C THR A 592 -11.85 5.75 0.57
N CYS A 593 -11.86 4.59 -0.10
CA CYS A 593 -10.79 3.61 0.01
C CYS A 593 -9.87 3.87 -1.17
N SER A 594 -8.59 4.15 -0.95
CA SER A 594 -7.65 4.19 -2.07
C SER A 594 -7.10 2.79 -2.26
N ASP A 595 -7.50 2.12 -3.34
CA ASP A 595 -6.86 0.87 -3.76
C ASP A 595 -5.44 1.14 -4.29
N ASP A 596 -5.15 2.40 -4.66
CA ASP A 596 -3.91 2.85 -5.29
C ASP A 596 -2.95 3.55 -4.31
N ALA A 597 -2.53 2.86 -3.24
CA ALA A 597 -1.38 3.33 -2.47
C ALA A 597 -0.09 3.03 -3.25
N GLU A 598 0.29 3.90 -4.18
CA GLU A 598 1.54 3.78 -4.97
C GLU A 598 2.81 3.83 -4.09
N ASP A 599 2.71 4.32 -2.86
CA ASP A 599 3.81 4.35 -1.89
C ASP A 599 3.68 3.23 -0.86
N TYR A 600 4.57 2.23 -0.93
CA TYR A 600 4.74 1.12 0.03
C TYR A 600 5.27 1.56 1.41
N ASP A 601 4.83 2.72 1.92
CA ASP A 601 5.25 3.23 3.23
C ASP A 601 4.69 2.33 4.35
N ILE A 602 5.53 2.09 5.36
CA ILE A 602 5.10 1.39 6.57
C ILE A 602 4.07 2.25 7.30
N CYS A 603 2.96 1.63 7.69
CA CYS A 603 1.89 2.31 8.39
C CYS A 603 2.39 2.82 9.76
N SER A 604 2.28 4.13 10.00
CA SER A 604 2.65 4.77 11.27
C SER A 604 1.48 5.61 11.80
N PRO A 605 0.46 4.98 12.42
CA PRO A 605 -0.62 5.70 13.06
C PRO A 605 -0.13 6.32 14.38
N MET A 606 -0.59 7.53 14.65
CA MET A 606 -0.44 8.21 15.93
C MET A 606 -1.80 8.33 16.61
N GLU A 607 -1.81 8.08 17.91
CA GLU A 607 -2.96 8.37 18.76
C GLU A 607 -3.20 9.89 18.78
N VAL A 608 -4.47 10.29 18.69
CA VAL A 608 -4.84 11.70 18.72
C VAL A 608 -5.08 12.07 20.18
N ASP A 609 -4.46 13.16 20.63
CA ASP A 609 -4.69 13.69 21.98
C ASP A 609 -6.21 13.84 22.23
N SER A 610 -6.63 13.44 23.43
CA SER A 610 -8.00 13.26 23.92
C SER A 610 -8.91 14.51 23.88
N ASN A 611 -8.45 15.60 23.28
CA ASN A 611 -9.22 16.81 22.97
C ASN A 611 -9.84 16.79 21.56
N ALA A 612 -9.56 15.78 20.74
CA ALA A 612 -10.20 15.63 19.43
C ALA A 612 -11.56 14.92 19.56
N SER A 613 -12.56 15.46 18.88
CA SER A 613 -14.00 15.18 19.04
C SER A 613 -14.50 13.81 18.55
N LEU A 614 -13.64 12.83 18.25
CA LEU A 614 -14.08 11.43 18.12
C LEU A 614 -13.06 10.43 18.68
N PRO A 615 -13.53 9.32 19.28
CA PRO A 615 -12.70 8.23 19.78
C PRO A 615 -12.33 7.13 18.74
N HIS A 616 -12.63 7.30 17.44
CA HIS A 616 -12.55 6.21 16.43
C HIS A 616 -11.71 6.50 15.19
N PHE A 617 -10.84 7.51 15.21
CA PHE A 617 -9.91 7.75 14.11
C PHE A 617 -8.50 7.94 14.64
N PHE A 618 -7.53 7.59 13.81
CA PHE A 618 -6.12 7.83 14.08
C PHE A 618 -5.57 8.78 13.02
N ARG A 619 -4.48 9.47 13.36
CA ARG A 619 -3.81 10.38 12.45
C ARG A 619 -2.55 9.72 11.92
N CYS A 620 -2.41 9.68 10.60
CA CYS A 620 -1.16 9.28 9.94
C CYS A 620 -0.61 10.47 9.13
N ALA A 621 0.58 10.30 8.53
CA ALA A 621 1.17 11.31 7.66
C ALA A 621 0.23 11.74 6.51
N LYS A 622 -0.63 10.82 6.04
CA LYS A 622 -1.59 11.05 4.95
C LYS A 622 -2.95 11.66 5.43
N GLY A 623 -3.14 11.91 6.73
CA GLY A 623 -4.33 12.57 7.30
C GLY A 623 -5.10 11.74 8.32
N VAL A 624 -6.40 12.05 8.47
CA VAL A 624 -7.33 11.29 9.33
C VAL A 624 -7.71 9.99 8.64
N CYS A 625 -7.55 8.87 9.34
CA CYS A 625 -7.85 7.55 8.82
C CYS A 625 -8.65 6.74 9.85
N PHE A 626 -9.58 5.93 9.35
CA PHE A 626 -10.56 5.18 10.12
C PHE A 626 -10.28 3.67 10.19
N ARG A 627 -9.37 3.15 9.35
CA ARG A 627 -8.94 1.74 9.36
C ARG A 627 -7.46 1.63 9.07
N SER A 628 -6.66 1.31 10.09
CA SER A 628 -5.20 1.26 9.97
C SER A 628 -4.78 -0.08 9.39
N ALA A 629 -3.55 -0.19 8.88
CA ALA A 629 -3.04 -1.48 8.43
C ALA A 629 -2.88 -2.50 9.59
N TYR A 630 -2.93 -2.06 10.86
CA TYR A 630 -2.76 -2.91 12.05
C TYR A 630 -4.01 -3.68 12.47
N HIS A 631 -5.17 -3.39 11.88
CA HIS A 631 -6.48 -3.88 12.35
C HIS A 631 -6.66 -5.42 12.38
N LEU A 632 -5.85 -6.18 11.64
CA LEU A 632 -5.86 -7.67 11.65
C LEU A 632 -4.49 -8.26 12.03
N GLN A 633 -3.60 -7.46 12.59
CA GLN A 633 -2.17 -7.80 12.73
C GLN A 633 -1.84 -8.38 14.11
N ASP A 634 -2.75 -9.21 14.62
CA ASP A 634 -2.57 -10.03 15.82
C ASP A 634 -2.74 -11.51 15.47
N THR A 635 -2.27 -12.38 16.37
CA THR A 635 -2.37 -13.84 16.22
C THR A 635 -3.80 -14.38 16.28
N PHE A 636 -4.77 -13.57 16.72
CA PHE A 636 -6.18 -13.97 16.76
C PHE A 636 -6.84 -13.86 15.38
N HIS A 637 -6.58 -12.78 14.65
CA HIS A 637 -7.17 -12.52 13.34
C HIS A 637 -6.36 -13.11 12.20
N THR A 638 -5.03 -13.25 12.34
CA THR A 638 -4.17 -13.86 11.34
C THR A 638 -3.94 -15.34 11.66
N SER A 639 -4.68 -16.23 10.99
CA SER A 639 -4.54 -17.68 11.15
C SER A 639 -3.39 -18.29 10.34
N GLU A 640 -3.07 -17.68 9.20
CA GLU A 640 -2.03 -18.16 8.28
C GLU A 640 -0.67 -17.59 8.68
N TRP A 641 0.26 -18.47 9.07
CA TRP A 641 1.58 -18.07 9.54
C TRP A 641 2.45 -17.41 8.47
N GLU A 642 2.15 -17.65 7.19
CA GLU A 642 2.85 -17.01 6.06
C GLU A 642 2.63 -15.50 6.01
N HIS A 643 1.55 -15.01 6.63
CA HIS A 643 1.22 -13.60 6.79
C HIS A 643 1.73 -13.01 8.11
N TYR A 644 2.49 -13.78 8.91
CA TYR A 644 3.09 -13.27 10.14
C TYR A 644 4.17 -12.24 9.83
N ASN A 645 4.32 -11.30 10.76
CA ASN A 645 5.35 -10.28 10.77
C ASN A 645 5.92 -10.13 12.19
N LEU A 646 6.72 -9.09 12.41
CA LEU A 646 7.40 -8.86 13.69
C LEU A 646 6.41 -8.76 14.87
N LEU A 647 5.21 -8.22 14.66
CA LEU A 647 4.19 -8.05 15.71
C LEU A 647 3.67 -9.38 16.22
N HIS A 648 3.32 -10.28 15.30
CA HIS A 648 2.86 -11.64 15.60
C HIS A 648 3.93 -12.41 16.38
N CYS A 649 5.18 -12.33 15.93
CA CYS A 649 6.30 -13.03 16.56
C CYS A 649 6.59 -12.50 17.98
N LEU A 650 6.47 -11.18 18.20
CA LEU A 650 6.58 -10.57 19.53
C LEU A 650 5.41 -10.97 20.43
N GLU A 651 4.18 -11.04 19.90
CA GLU A 651 3.02 -11.54 20.65
C GLU A 651 3.22 -12.99 21.10
N ILE A 652 3.67 -13.88 20.20
CA ILE A 652 3.98 -15.29 20.48
C ILE A 652 5.08 -15.41 21.55
N ALA A 653 6.07 -14.51 21.54
CA ALA A 653 7.12 -14.45 22.56
C ALA A 653 6.67 -13.81 23.90
N GLY A 654 5.37 -13.55 24.09
CA GLY A 654 4.80 -12.99 25.32
C GLY A 654 5.02 -11.48 25.47
N ARG A 655 5.15 -10.77 24.35
CA ARG A 655 5.33 -9.30 24.28
C ARG A 655 4.34 -8.71 23.25
N PRO A 656 3.03 -8.68 23.53
CA PRO A 656 2.06 -8.07 22.62
C PRO A 656 2.36 -6.59 22.42
N MET A 657 2.50 -6.17 21.16
CA MET A 657 2.82 -4.78 20.77
C MET A 657 1.61 -3.97 20.33
N LEU A 658 0.45 -4.61 20.22
CA LEU A 658 -0.82 -3.98 19.91
C LEU A 658 -1.67 -3.88 21.17
N SER A 659 -2.40 -2.78 21.30
CA SER A 659 -3.39 -2.54 22.34
C SER A 659 -4.74 -2.26 21.71
N GLU A 660 -5.79 -2.83 22.30
CA GLU A 660 -7.17 -2.51 21.91
C GLU A 660 -7.53 -1.10 22.35
N THR A 661 -8.05 -0.33 21.41
CA THR A 661 -8.62 1.01 21.62
C THR A 661 -10.01 1.06 21.01
N PRO A 662 -10.84 2.08 21.31
CA PRO A 662 -12.12 2.24 20.65
C PRO A 662 -11.98 2.35 19.11
N ALA A 663 -10.83 2.80 18.60
CA ALA A 663 -10.52 2.88 17.17
C ALA A 663 -9.99 1.56 16.55
N GLY A 664 -9.97 0.46 17.32
CA GLY A 664 -9.41 -0.84 16.92
C GLY A 664 -8.03 -1.10 17.53
N LEU A 665 -7.27 -2.04 16.92
CA LEU A 665 -5.92 -2.38 17.35
C LEU A 665 -4.93 -1.24 17.02
N MET A 666 -4.26 -0.73 18.06
CA MET A 666 -3.27 0.33 17.94
C MET A 666 -1.88 -0.16 18.33
N PRO A 667 -0.84 0.19 17.55
CA PRO A 667 0.54 -0.09 17.93
C PRO A 667 0.96 0.76 19.13
N LYS A 668 1.75 0.15 20.02
CA LYS A 668 2.46 0.89 21.08
C LYS A 668 3.41 1.91 20.47
N LYS A 669 3.73 2.96 21.23
CA LYS A 669 4.66 4.04 20.84
C LYS A 669 5.98 3.52 20.25
N SER A 670 6.56 2.46 20.82
CA SER A 670 7.80 1.84 20.33
C SER A 670 7.70 1.31 18.89
N ILE A 671 6.53 0.79 18.49
CA ILE A 671 6.29 0.35 17.11
C ILE A 671 6.13 1.57 16.19
N SER A 672 5.42 2.61 16.61
CA SER A 672 5.30 3.84 15.83
C SER A 672 6.66 4.51 15.59
N GLU A 673 7.55 4.50 16.58
CA GLU A 673 8.95 4.94 16.47
C GLU A 673 9.75 4.08 15.48
N LEU A 674 9.61 2.75 15.54
CA LEU A 674 10.24 1.83 14.58
C LEU A 674 9.73 2.07 13.14
N SER A 675 8.42 2.24 12.95
CA SER A 675 7.83 2.54 11.63
C SER A 675 8.43 3.82 11.03
N GLN A 676 8.62 4.86 11.85
CA GLN A 676 9.24 6.10 11.41
C GLN A 676 10.70 5.89 11.02
N ALA A 677 11.46 5.18 11.85
CA ALA A 677 12.87 4.90 11.59
C ALA A 677 13.07 4.05 10.32
N LEU A 678 12.17 3.08 10.04
CA LEU A 678 12.20 2.30 8.81
C LEU A 678 11.83 3.13 7.58
N ASN A 679 10.81 3.99 7.67
CA ASN A 679 10.47 4.92 6.58
C ASN A 679 11.61 5.93 6.32
N GLN A 680 12.33 6.36 7.35
CA GLN A 680 13.53 7.21 7.19
C GLN A 680 14.67 6.44 6.52
N LEU A 681 14.92 5.19 6.91
CA LEU A 681 15.93 4.32 6.29
C LEU A 681 15.69 4.18 4.77
N LEU A 682 14.44 3.96 4.35
CA LEU A 682 14.05 3.90 2.92
C LEU A 682 14.43 5.19 2.19
N ASN A 683 14.18 6.35 2.80
CA ASN A 683 14.46 7.65 2.19
C ASN A 683 15.93 8.07 2.24
N HIS A 684 16.70 7.62 3.25
CA HIS A 684 18.04 8.11 3.52
C HIS A 684 19.17 7.22 2.99
N HIS A 685 18.96 5.92 2.77
CA HIS A 685 20.05 5.03 2.33
C HIS A 685 20.73 5.51 1.03
N GLN A 686 19.97 6.08 0.08
CA GLN A 686 20.49 6.63 -1.17
C GLN A 686 21.45 7.81 -0.96
N ARG A 687 21.32 8.57 0.14
CA ARG A 687 22.15 9.74 0.44
C ARG A 687 23.57 9.37 0.84
N PHE A 688 23.81 8.12 1.20
CA PHE A 688 25.12 7.60 1.56
C PHE A 688 25.81 6.86 0.40
N ILE A 689 25.29 7.02 -0.81
CA ILE A 689 25.92 6.53 -2.03
C ILE A 689 26.71 7.68 -2.64
N CYS A 690 27.99 7.45 -2.92
CA CYS A 690 28.87 8.46 -3.48
C CYS A 690 28.39 8.83 -4.89
N PRO A 691 28.01 10.09 -5.16
CA PRO A 691 27.46 10.48 -6.46
C PRO A 691 28.49 10.38 -7.60
N HIS A 692 29.78 10.28 -7.29
CA HIS A 692 30.86 10.18 -8.28
C HIS A 692 31.23 8.74 -8.64
N CYS A 693 31.09 7.78 -7.72
CA CYS A 693 31.59 6.41 -7.96
C CYS A 693 30.67 5.29 -7.48
N GLY A 694 29.48 5.60 -6.97
CA GLY A 694 28.49 4.60 -6.54
C GLY A 694 28.85 3.83 -5.27
N GLN A 695 30.04 4.03 -4.69
CA GLN A 695 30.45 3.37 -3.44
C GLN A 695 29.90 4.06 -2.20
N LEU A 696 29.95 3.38 -1.06
CA LEU A 696 29.53 3.91 0.23
C LEU A 696 30.28 5.18 0.63
N LEU A 697 29.52 6.09 1.23
CA LEU A 697 30.00 7.24 1.94
C LEU A 697 30.12 6.89 3.44
N MET A 698 31.34 6.97 3.98
CA MET A 698 31.63 6.76 5.38
C MET A 698 31.58 8.09 6.15
N ALA A 699 30.92 8.10 7.29
CA ALA A 699 30.96 9.24 8.21
C ALA A 699 32.33 9.34 8.90
N GLU A 700 32.90 10.54 8.97
CA GLU A 700 34.05 10.86 9.81
C GLU A 700 33.61 11.68 11.03
N SER A 701 34.42 11.65 12.09
CA SER A 701 34.27 12.52 13.25
C SER A 701 34.23 13.98 12.78
N ASN A 702 33.11 14.68 13.04
CA ASN A 702 32.76 16.06 12.64
C ASN A 702 31.84 16.21 11.42
N ALA A 703 30.90 15.29 11.19
CA ALA A 703 29.86 15.39 10.16
C ALA A 703 30.38 15.51 8.70
N ARG A 704 31.69 15.27 8.49
CA ARG A 704 32.28 15.11 7.17
C ARG A 704 32.04 13.70 6.68
N VAL A 705 31.85 13.58 5.38
CA VAL A 705 31.51 12.33 4.74
C VAL A 705 32.57 12.02 3.69
N ARG A 706 33.19 10.84 3.78
CA ARG A 706 34.29 10.40 2.93
C ARG A 706 33.88 9.18 2.12
N CYS A 707 34.17 9.18 0.82
CA CYS A 707 33.94 7.98 0.01
C CYS A 707 34.85 6.82 0.47
N SER A 708 34.28 5.61 0.62
CA SER A 708 35.02 4.39 0.96
C SER A 708 36.09 4.07 -0.08
N ASN A 709 35.89 4.50 -1.34
CA ASN A 709 36.88 4.37 -2.39
C ASN A 709 38.11 5.27 -2.12
N PRO A 710 39.31 4.70 -1.86
CA PRO A 710 40.55 5.45 -1.61
C PRO A 710 40.99 6.37 -2.75
N LEU A 711 40.54 6.10 -3.97
CA LEU A 711 40.96 6.82 -5.17
C LEU A 711 39.87 7.75 -5.73
N CYS A 712 38.71 7.84 -5.07
CA CYS A 712 37.63 8.71 -5.53
C CYS A 712 37.97 10.20 -5.36
N LYS A 713 37.64 11.01 -6.36
CA LYS A 713 37.80 12.48 -6.31
C LYS A 713 37.02 13.12 -5.16
N PHE A 714 35.88 12.53 -4.79
CA PHE A 714 35.07 12.96 -3.65
C PHE A 714 35.82 12.79 -2.31
N ARG A 715 36.67 11.76 -2.18
CA ARG A 715 37.53 11.56 -1.01
C ARG A 715 38.67 12.59 -0.92
N LYS A 716 39.15 13.11 -2.06
CA LYS A 716 40.23 14.12 -2.11
C LYS A 716 39.75 15.57 -1.93
N LYS A 717 38.44 15.80 -1.85
CA LYS A 717 37.83 17.15 -1.75
C LYS A 717 37.56 17.61 -0.31
N PHE A 718 37.81 16.79 0.70
CA PHE A 718 37.49 17.08 2.11
C PHE A 718 38.60 16.74 3.08
#